data_AF-A0AB36KAD3-F1
#
_entry.id   AF-A0AB36KAD3-F1
#
_cell.length_a   1.000
_cell.length_b   1.000
_cell.length_c   1.000
_cell.angle_alpha   90.00
_cell.angle_beta   90.00
_cell.angle_gamma   90.00
#
_symmetry.space_group_name_H-M   'P 1'
#
loop_
_entity.id
_entity.type
_entity.pdbx_description
1 polymer ?
#
loop_
_entity_poly.entity_id
_entity_poly.type
_entity_poly.pdbx_seq_one_letter_code
_entity_poly.pdbx_strand_id
1 'polypeptide(L)'
;MIAKLHPLARRVWQHLAGIRTKIVVLSSFLLLLPYLGYQYVWEMETVLRQGQEQTLMGTARAFAMGMNDRSALFAYQQTPSKLDPGKDLHAFRLNHPIRLDGDLSDWHPDRHHQRLYQRDGLIFNQVPYHSDQLALSVLTGSNTDSVYFGLNVTDTTPTPAQKKGDITSQDHLIIALTSPQGAFYRVALSQARNSDNAHITHLANGLPERADETTMEGPAQPLPIAAKWQATEKGYSIEVKLPAKWIGQQLALAYYDRGNGFERPLNAIIGSASTRSPTTLGSFMMPSAAIQSLIERMNNDASRVWVVDKHSRVLAKDGDIQTSNGVWQPQSPSEQPEGLIPWITDTLLRPWYDRLLVTPPAHFIDAMQQASIYQGVQAQQALQGRPYAGWRSSDDNQAMILSAAYPIWLDDRVAGAVIVEETTNGIRSLRNDALETLFSFMLAVICTGVLLLLLFGSHIAKRLRRLQHEADHAIDSQGRVTGAITTTHSHDEIGRLSRTMADMVSRIAGYNHYLEAMSSRLSHELRTPIAVVRSSLENMAYTQENPEHLTYINRAQDGVHRLAGILSTLTEATRLEQSFDNADKETVDLNALLEGCTQGYQFAYPDKTFTLSLPHHTVKVCGVPDYLAQLLDKLIANAVEFDNGTAPIALSLSQNAHQIAMTVSNRGPLLPEHMREQLFNSMVSVRPDGQSADKPHLGLGLYIARLIADFHQAELVAANRPHGDGVTLSLIWLNTQSITH
;
A
#
# COMPACT_ATOMS: atom_id res chain seq x y z
N MET A 1 11.27 -21.62 13.33
CA MET A 1 9.92 -21.23 13.78
C MET A 1 8.88 -21.27 12.64
N ILE A 2 8.94 -22.25 11.73
CA ILE A 2 8.03 -22.40 10.56
C ILE A 2 7.21 -23.71 10.70
N ALA A 3 6.93 -24.16 11.94
CA ALA A 3 6.32 -25.46 12.20
C ALA A 3 4.80 -25.43 12.46
N LYS A 4 4.14 -24.27 12.39
CA LYS A 4 2.69 -24.14 12.62
C LYS A 4 2.00 -23.29 11.54
N LEU A 5 2.13 -23.66 10.27
CA LEU A 5 1.19 -23.19 9.25
C LEU A 5 -0.05 -24.10 9.25
N HIS A 6 -1.22 -23.47 9.33
CA HIS A 6 -2.55 -24.10 9.28
C HIS A 6 -2.64 -25.09 8.09
N PRO A 7 -3.24 -26.28 8.24
CA PRO A 7 -3.26 -27.33 7.20
C PRO A 7 -3.83 -26.86 5.85
N LEU A 8 -4.70 -25.85 5.86
CA LEU A 8 -5.19 -25.18 4.64
C LEU A 8 -4.09 -24.44 3.87
N ALA A 9 -3.20 -23.71 4.57
CA ALA A 9 -2.11 -22.99 3.92
C ALA A 9 -1.12 -23.95 3.25
N ARG A 10 -0.91 -25.13 3.85
CA ARG A 10 -0.04 -26.18 3.28
C ARG A 10 -0.62 -26.77 1.99
N ARG A 11 -1.94 -26.99 1.92
CA ARG A 11 -2.65 -27.44 0.70
C ARG A 11 -2.60 -26.40 -0.42
N VAL A 12 -2.89 -25.14 -0.11
CA VAL A 12 -2.83 -24.05 -1.11
C VAL A 12 -1.41 -23.91 -1.68
N TRP A 13 -0.39 -24.03 -0.83
CA TRP A 13 1.00 -23.88 -1.24
C TRP A 13 1.57 -25.06 -2.04
N GLN A 14 0.94 -26.24 -1.93
CA GLN A 14 1.20 -27.40 -2.78
C GLN A 14 0.56 -27.29 -4.17
N HIS A 15 -0.57 -26.58 -4.29
CA HIS A 15 -1.25 -26.36 -5.57
C HIS A 15 -0.68 -25.21 -6.41
N LEU A 16 0.10 -24.31 -5.82
CA LEU A 16 0.80 -23.27 -6.58
C LEU A 16 1.94 -23.88 -7.40
N ALA A 17 1.66 -24.12 -8.68
CA ALA A 17 2.62 -24.67 -9.65
C ALA A 17 3.76 -23.69 -9.89
N GLY A 18 4.94 -24.03 -9.38
CA GLY A 18 6.22 -23.40 -9.68
C GLY A 18 6.65 -22.20 -8.85
N ILE A 19 7.98 -22.01 -8.81
CA ILE A 19 8.68 -21.00 -7.99
C ILE A 19 8.20 -19.59 -8.32
N ARG A 20 7.96 -19.27 -9.60
CA ARG A 20 7.48 -17.95 -10.04
C ARG A 20 6.11 -17.61 -9.45
N THR A 21 5.17 -18.53 -9.50
CA THR A 21 3.79 -18.34 -9.01
C THR A 21 3.78 -18.07 -7.52
N LYS A 22 4.63 -18.76 -6.75
CA LYS A 22 4.79 -18.53 -5.30
C LYS A 22 5.34 -17.14 -4.97
N ILE A 23 6.32 -16.66 -5.75
CA ILE A 23 6.86 -15.30 -5.60
C ILE A 23 5.81 -14.26 -5.97
N VAL A 24 5.11 -14.43 -7.09
CA VAL A 24 4.07 -13.50 -7.55
C VAL A 24 2.93 -13.37 -6.54
N VAL A 25 2.44 -14.48 -5.98
CA VAL A 25 1.38 -14.44 -4.95
C VAL A 25 1.85 -13.72 -3.70
N LEU A 26 3.07 -14.00 -3.22
CA LEU A 26 3.62 -13.34 -2.04
C LEU A 26 3.82 -11.83 -2.26
N SER A 27 4.40 -11.45 -3.41
CA SER A 27 4.61 -10.05 -3.78
C SER A 27 3.29 -9.30 -4.00
N SER A 28 2.28 -9.94 -4.60
CA SER A 28 0.96 -9.34 -4.82
C SER A 28 0.24 -9.07 -3.50
N PHE A 29 0.38 -9.95 -2.50
CA PHE A 29 -0.19 -9.73 -1.18
C PHE A 29 0.45 -8.53 -0.46
N LEU A 30 1.77 -8.39 -0.58
CA LEU A 30 2.52 -7.26 -0.04
C LEU A 30 2.10 -5.91 -0.67
N LEU A 31 1.80 -5.90 -1.97
CA LEU A 31 1.36 -4.70 -2.68
C LEU A 31 -0.06 -4.25 -2.31
N LEU A 32 -0.92 -5.14 -1.82
CA LEU A 32 -2.29 -4.81 -1.40
C LEU A 32 -2.34 -4.06 -0.06
N LEU A 33 -1.32 -4.21 0.80
CA LEU A 33 -1.30 -3.62 2.14
C LEU A 33 -1.40 -2.09 2.15
N PRO A 34 -0.61 -1.31 1.38
CA PRO A 34 -0.76 0.15 1.36
C PRO A 34 -2.14 0.61 0.91
N TYR A 35 -2.75 -0.09 -0.06
CA TYR A 35 -4.10 0.24 -0.53
C TYR A 35 -5.14 0.02 0.57
N LEU A 36 -5.09 -1.14 1.25
CA LEU A 36 -5.98 -1.44 2.38
C LEU A 36 -5.76 -0.48 3.56
N GLY A 37 -4.51 -0.11 3.84
CA GLY A 37 -4.17 0.88 4.87
C GLY A 37 -4.76 2.26 4.56
N TYR A 38 -4.66 2.71 3.31
CA TYR A 38 -5.28 3.95 2.86
C TYR A 38 -6.81 3.91 2.99
N GLN A 39 -7.44 2.83 2.54
CA GLN A 39 -8.90 2.67 2.63
C GLN A 39 -9.37 2.68 4.09
N TYR A 40 -8.66 2.00 4.99
CA TYR A 40 -8.98 1.99 6.42
C TYR A 40 -8.93 3.38 7.04
N VAL A 41 -7.88 4.17 6.77
CA VAL A 41 -7.73 5.53 7.31
C VAL A 41 -8.84 6.43 6.80
N TRP A 42 -9.19 6.32 5.51
CA TRP A 42 -10.26 7.10 4.90
C TRP A 42 -11.63 6.78 5.51
N GLU A 43 -11.95 5.51 5.68
CA GLU A 43 -13.21 5.05 6.25
C GLU A 43 -13.32 5.43 7.73
N MET A 44 -12.25 5.24 8.49
CA MET A 44 -12.14 5.69 9.89
C MET A 44 -12.35 7.21 10.01
N GLU A 45 -11.68 8.02 9.19
CA GLU A 45 -11.82 9.48 9.22
C GLU A 45 -13.27 9.91 8.91
N THR A 46 -13.91 9.25 7.95
CA THR A 46 -15.33 9.51 7.61
C THR A 46 -16.26 9.20 8.78
N VAL A 47 -16.08 8.04 9.41
CA VAL A 47 -16.89 7.61 10.56
C VAL A 47 -16.67 8.53 11.77
N LEU A 48 -15.41 8.91 12.06
CA LEU A 48 -15.09 9.81 13.15
C LEU A 48 -15.68 11.21 12.94
N ARG A 49 -15.59 11.76 11.72
CA ARG A 49 -16.18 13.06 11.39
C ARG A 49 -17.69 13.05 11.58
N GLN A 50 -18.38 12.02 11.10
CA GLN A 50 -19.83 11.88 11.25
C GLN A 50 -20.23 11.71 12.72
N GLY A 51 -19.47 10.92 13.49
CA GLY A 51 -19.68 10.75 14.94
C GLY A 51 -19.49 12.05 15.72
N GLN A 52 -18.49 12.85 15.38
CA GLN A 52 -18.28 14.18 15.97
C GLN A 52 -19.44 15.13 15.64
N GLU A 53 -19.89 15.18 14.38
CA GLU A 53 -21.01 16.04 13.99
C GLU A 53 -22.28 15.74 14.81
N GLN A 54 -22.60 14.45 14.98
CA GLN A 54 -23.73 14.03 15.80
C GLN A 54 -23.56 14.36 17.28
N THR A 55 -22.35 14.15 17.83
CA THR A 55 -22.04 14.46 19.22
C THR A 55 -22.16 15.95 19.48
N LEU A 56 -21.56 16.78 18.62
CA LEU A 56 -21.59 18.23 18.75
C LEU A 56 -23.00 18.80 18.60
N MET A 57 -23.80 18.26 17.67
CA MET A 57 -25.21 18.59 17.54
C MET A 57 -26.01 18.20 18.80
N GLY A 58 -25.71 17.04 19.40
CA GLY A 58 -26.28 16.62 20.68
C GLY A 58 -25.95 17.59 21.81
N THR A 59 -24.70 18.04 21.89
CA THR A 59 -24.25 19.06 22.85
C THR A 59 -24.97 20.40 22.64
N ALA A 60 -25.02 20.91 21.41
CA ALA A 60 -25.73 22.15 21.08
C ALA A 60 -27.22 22.06 21.45
N ARG A 61 -27.85 20.92 21.18
CA ARG A 61 -29.24 20.64 21.58
C ARG A 61 -29.42 20.64 23.10
N ALA A 62 -28.50 20.04 23.85
CA ALA A 62 -28.56 20.00 25.31
C ALA A 62 -28.46 21.41 25.93
N PHE A 63 -27.53 22.24 25.44
CA PHE A 63 -27.44 23.65 25.84
C PHE A 63 -28.73 24.43 25.53
N ALA A 64 -29.27 24.29 24.32
CA ALA A 64 -30.50 24.97 23.92
C ALA A 64 -31.71 24.53 24.76
N MET A 65 -31.87 23.22 24.98
CA MET A 65 -32.93 22.67 25.84
C MET A 65 -32.83 23.16 27.28
N GLY A 66 -31.61 23.33 27.82
CA GLY A 66 -31.39 23.93 29.14
C GLY A 66 -31.89 25.38 29.26
N MET A 67 -32.14 26.05 28.14
CA MET A 67 -32.59 27.46 28.06
C MET A 67 -34.06 27.62 27.63
N ASN A 68 -34.68 26.63 27.00
CA ASN A 68 -36.05 26.72 26.44
C ASN A 68 -37.13 27.10 27.48
N ASP A 69 -37.02 26.64 28.73
CA ASP A 69 -38.03 26.90 29.76
C ASP A 69 -37.72 28.15 30.61
N ARG A 70 -36.78 28.98 30.18
CA ARG A 70 -36.24 30.10 30.98
C ARG A 70 -36.40 31.43 30.25
N SER A 71 -37.64 31.82 29.96
CA SER A 71 -37.98 33.08 29.28
C SER A 71 -37.36 34.33 29.93
N ALA A 72 -37.16 34.31 31.25
CA ALA A 72 -36.47 35.37 31.99
C ALA A 72 -35.02 35.62 31.52
N LEU A 73 -34.31 34.60 31.01
CA LEU A 73 -32.96 34.76 30.46
C LEU A 73 -32.92 35.64 29.21
N PHE A 74 -34.06 35.75 28.53
CA PHE A 74 -34.23 36.43 27.25
C PHE A 74 -35.15 37.64 27.36
N ALA A 75 -35.56 38.04 28.57
CA ALA A 75 -36.46 39.17 28.80
C ALA A 75 -35.93 40.51 28.23
N TYR A 76 -34.62 40.63 28.04
CA TYR A 76 -33.96 41.78 27.42
C TYR A 76 -34.06 41.81 25.87
N GLN A 77 -34.68 40.81 25.23
CA GLN A 77 -34.74 40.64 23.77
C GLN A 77 -36.01 41.19 23.09
N GLN A 78 -36.87 41.93 23.80
CA GLN A 78 -37.98 42.67 23.16
C GLN A 78 -37.49 43.91 22.38
N THR A 79 -36.32 43.78 21.73
CA THR A 79 -35.76 44.78 20.82
C THR A 79 -36.65 44.92 19.58
N PRO A 80 -36.81 46.14 19.02
CA PRO A 80 -37.58 46.38 17.80
C PRO A 80 -37.22 45.41 16.67
N SER A 81 -38.17 45.19 15.76
CA SER A 81 -38.05 44.27 14.63
C SER A 81 -36.96 44.63 13.60
N LYS A 82 -36.33 45.80 13.73
CA LYS A 82 -35.25 46.26 12.86
C LYS A 82 -34.19 46.97 13.70
N LEU A 83 -32.95 46.49 13.59
CA LEU A 83 -31.76 47.14 14.16
C LEU A 83 -31.28 48.28 13.24
N ASP A 84 -30.73 49.32 13.86
CA ASP A 84 -30.09 50.46 13.21
C ASP A 84 -28.62 50.52 13.69
N PRO A 85 -27.65 49.98 12.92
CA PRO A 85 -26.25 49.89 13.32
C PRO A 85 -25.60 51.25 13.65
N GLY A 86 -26.18 52.36 13.21
CA GLY A 86 -25.71 53.71 13.56
C GLY A 86 -26.18 54.16 14.95
N LYS A 87 -27.28 53.61 15.47
CA LYS A 87 -27.88 54.01 16.74
C LYS A 87 -27.68 53.00 17.86
N ASP A 88 -27.67 51.72 17.50
CA ASP A 88 -27.63 50.63 18.45
C ASP A 88 -26.25 50.49 19.09
N LEU A 89 -26.24 50.30 20.40
CA LEU A 89 -25.03 50.16 21.21
C LEU A 89 -24.97 48.73 21.79
N HIS A 90 -23.80 48.11 21.65
CA HIS A 90 -23.54 46.77 22.13
C HIS A 90 -22.37 46.80 23.12
N ALA A 91 -22.62 46.37 24.35
CA ALA A 91 -21.54 46.20 25.32
C ALA A 91 -20.82 44.88 25.10
N PHE A 92 -19.49 44.88 25.00
CA PHE A 92 -18.72 43.64 25.08
C PHE A 92 -18.45 43.29 26.56
N ARG A 93 -18.05 42.04 26.82
CA ARG A 93 -17.69 41.61 28.18
C ARG A 93 -16.26 42.05 28.48
N LEU A 94 -16.07 42.77 29.58
CA LEU A 94 -14.76 43.15 30.08
C LEU A 94 -14.13 41.97 30.82
N ASN A 95 -12.93 41.57 30.38
CA ASN A 95 -12.14 40.51 31.01
C ASN A 95 -11.05 41.05 31.96
N HIS A 96 -10.97 42.37 32.09
CA HIS A 96 -10.07 43.09 32.98
C HIS A 96 -10.84 44.25 33.64
N PRO A 97 -10.42 44.70 34.83
CA PRO A 97 -11.06 45.82 35.50
C PRO A 97 -10.72 47.15 34.81
N ILE A 98 -11.73 47.99 34.59
CA ILE A 98 -11.55 49.38 34.15
C ILE A 98 -11.37 50.29 35.36
N ARG A 99 -10.32 51.11 35.32
CA ARG A 99 -10.03 52.12 36.34
C ARG A 99 -10.64 53.43 35.89
N LEU A 100 -11.58 53.94 36.69
CA LEU A 100 -12.27 55.19 36.37
C LEU A 100 -11.37 56.39 36.75
N ASP A 101 -10.37 56.69 35.92
CA ASP A 101 -9.39 57.76 36.14
C ASP A 101 -9.32 58.80 35.01
N GLY A 102 -9.97 58.56 33.87
CA GLY A 102 -10.00 59.47 32.72
C GLY A 102 -8.95 59.15 31.65
N ASP A 103 -8.05 58.19 31.89
CA ASP A 103 -7.10 57.69 30.91
C ASP A 103 -7.66 56.43 30.22
N LEU A 104 -7.70 56.44 28.88
CA LEU A 104 -8.24 55.33 28.09
C LEU A 104 -7.18 54.25 27.76
N SER A 105 -6.07 54.21 28.50
CA SER A 105 -4.97 53.29 28.25
C SER A 105 -5.30 51.84 28.63
N ASP A 106 -6.08 51.63 29.68
CA ASP A 106 -6.56 50.30 30.10
C ASP A 106 -7.58 49.70 29.11
N TRP A 107 -8.27 50.52 28.33
CA TRP A 107 -9.11 50.11 27.21
C TRP A 107 -8.35 49.65 25.95
N HIS A 108 -7.02 49.82 25.89
CA HIS A 108 -6.21 49.49 24.70
C HIS A 108 -6.42 48.05 24.16
N PRO A 109 -6.53 46.99 24.99
CA PRO A 109 -6.76 45.63 24.50
C PRO A 109 -8.05 45.48 23.68
N ASP A 110 -9.07 46.31 23.96
CA ASP A 110 -10.41 46.20 23.40
C ASP A 110 -10.72 47.27 22.34
N ARG A 111 -9.69 47.98 21.84
CA ARG A 111 -9.85 49.03 20.80
C ARG A 111 -10.54 48.53 19.53
N HIS A 112 -10.50 47.24 19.24
CA HIS A 112 -11.17 46.65 18.10
C HIS A 112 -12.71 46.69 18.21
N HIS A 113 -13.26 46.89 19.42
CA HIS A 113 -14.69 47.15 19.65
C HIS A 113 -15.07 48.63 19.55
N GLN A 114 -14.11 49.53 19.26
CA GLN A 114 -14.36 50.97 19.22
C GLN A 114 -15.30 51.33 18.07
N ARG A 115 -16.38 52.05 18.38
CA ARG A 115 -17.25 52.66 17.39
C ARG A 115 -16.85 54.12 17.17
N LEU A 116 -16.45 54.45 15.96
CA LEU A 116 -16.17 55.82 15.53
C LEU A 116 -17.42 56.43 14.89
N TYR A 117 -17.86 57.55 15.44
CA TYR A 117 -18.92 58.40 14.93
C TYR A 117 -18.29 59.64 14.30
N GLN A 118 -18.58 59.85 13.02
CA GLN A 118 -18.22 61.06 12.28
C GLN A 118 -19.50 61.64 11.66
N ARG A 119 -19.56 61.74 10.33
CA ARG A 119 -20.75 62.21 9.61
C ARG A 119 -21.96 61.29 9.84
N ASP A 120 -21.73 60.00 10.05
CA ASP A 120 -22.77 59.00 10.30
C ASP A 120 -23.41 59.13 11.70
N GLY A 121 -22.72 59.72 12.66
CA GLY A 121 -23.24 60.02 13.99
C GLY A 121 -23.68 61.48 14.19
N LEU A 122 -23.70 62.29 13.14
CA LEU A 122 -24.08 63.71 13.24
C LEU A 122 -25.60 63.83 13.41
N ILE A 123 -26.04 64.24 14.59
CA ILE A 123 -27.45 64.39 14.96
C ILE A 123 -27.94 65.80 14.63
N PHE A 124 -27.07 66.80 14.79
CA PHE A 124 -27.36 68.21 14.52
C PHE A 124 -26.05 68.93 14.17
N ASN A 125 -26.12 69.92 13.28
CA ASN A 125 -25.04 70.88 13.06
C ASN A 125 -25.60 72.21 12.56
N GLN A 126 -25.03 73.30 13.07
CA GLN A 126 -25.31 74.66 12.64
C GLN A 126 -24.19 75.22 11.74
N VAL A 127 -22.98 74.66 11.87
CA VAL A 127 -21.77 75.03 11.13
C VAL A 127 -21.38 73.89 10.16
N PRO A 128 -20.69 74.17 9.03
CA PRO A 128 -20.17 73.12 8.15
C PRO A 128 -19.35 72.08 8.92
N TYR A 129 -19.73 70.80 8.79
CA TYR A 129 -19.13 69.70 9.53
C TYR A 129 -17.89 69.14 8.83
N HIS A 130 -16.79 69.06 9.56
CA HIS A 130 -15.54 68.43 9.16
C HIS A 130 -15.12 67.36 10.18
N SER A 131 -14.80 66.16 9.71
CA SER A 131 -14.54 64.98 10.56
C SER A 131 -13.23 65.01 11.32
N ASP A 132 -12.29 65.86 10.91
CA ASP A 132 -11.04 66.18 11.60
C ASP A 132 -11.22 67.22 12.71
N GLN A 133 -12.31 67.99 12.66
CA GLN A 133 -12.66 68.99 13.67
C GLN A 133 -13.52 68.42 14.80
N LEU A 134 -14.50 67.57 14.46
CA LEU A 134 -15.40 66.95 15.43
C LEU A 134 -15.64 65.46 15.13
N ALA A 135 -15.24 64.59 16.05
CA ALA A 135 -15.50 63.16 15.98
C ALA A 135 -15.67 62.56 17.38
N LEU A 136 -16.47 61.49 17.49
CA LEU A 136 -16.67 60.78 18.75
C LEU A 136 -16.33 59.31 18.59
N SER A 137 -15.38 58.82 19.39
CA SER A 137 -15.12 57.39 19.50
C SER A 137 -15.71 56.86 20.81
N VAL A 138 -16.40 55.73 20.74
CA VAL A 138 -17.05 55.11 21.91
C VAL A 138 -16.66 53.64 22.01
N LEU A 139 -16.17 53.26 23.18
CA LEU A 139 -16.01 51.88 23.63
C LEU A 139 -17.07 51.60 24.69
N THR A 140 -17.77 50.47 24.57
CA THR A 140 -18.83 50.07 25.50
C THR A 140 -18.48 48.70 26.07
N GLY A 141 -18.08 48.66 27.33
CA GLY A 141 -17.75 47.44 28.04
C GLY A 141 -18.74 47.17 29.17
N SER A 142 -18.89 45.91 29.57
CA SER A 142 -19.74 45.54 30.70
C SER A 142 -19.13 44.39 31.51
N ASN A 143 -19.39 44.41 32.81
CA ASN A 143 -19.22 43.26 33.69
C ASN A 143 -20.58 42.90 34.32
N THR A 144 -20.58 42.03 35.32
CA THR A 144 -21.82 41.56 35.97
C THR A 144 -22.63 42.67 36.63
N ASP A 145 -21.98 43.72 37.13
CA ASP A 145 -22.61 44.73 37.99
C ASP A 145 -22.70 46.11 37.34
N SER A 146 -21.88 46.40 36.34
CA SER A 146 -21.69 47.74 35.79
C SER A 146 -21.38 47.72 34.29
N VAL A 147 -21.85 48.76 33.61
CA VAL A 147 -21.47 49.13 32.25
C VAL A 147 -20.51 50.30 32.32
N TYR A 148 -19.52 50.23 31.44
CA TYR A 148 -18.47 51.22 31.30
C TYR A 148 -18.50 51.79 29.88
N PHE A 149 -18.29 53.09 29.76
CA PHE A 149 -18.11 53.76 28.49
C PHE A 149 -16.78 54.49 28.50
N GLY A 150 -15.91 54.18 27.55
CA GLY A 150 -14.71 54.95 27.26
C GLY A 150 -14.96 55.78 26.00
N LEU A 151 -14.96 57.11 26.13
CA LEU A 151 -15.22 58.02 25.02
C LEU A 151 -13.99 58.89 24.76
N ASN A 152 -13.56 58.91 23.50
CA ASN A 152 -12.53 59.82 23.02
C ASN A 152 -13.18 60.81 22.05
N VAL A 153 -13.22 62.07 22.44
CA VAL A 153 -13.79 63.18 21.67
C VAL A 153 -12.65 63.91 20.97
N THR A 154 -12.71 63.97 19.65
CA THR A 154 -11.90 64.91 18.88
C THR A 154 -12.71 66.19 18.74
N ASP A 155 -12.22 67.27 19.31
CA ASP A 155 -12.77 68.62 19.21
C ASP A 155 -11.61 69.63 19.15
N THR A 156 -11.48 70.33 18.03
CA THR A 156 -10.42 71.33 17.82
C THR A 156 -10.70 72.68 18.48
N THR A 157 -11.93 72.92 18.94
CA THR A 157 -12.37 74.18 19.55
C THR A 157 -13.08 73.97 20.89
N PRO A 158 -12.46 73.26 21.86
CA PRO A 158 -13.09 72.93 23.12
C PRO A 158 -13.55 74.18 23.88
N THR A 159 -14.79 74.16 24.36
CA THR A 159 -15.42 75.24 25.11
C THR A 159 -15.61 74.83 26.57
N PRO A 160 -14.61 75.12 27.45
CA PRO A 160 -14.66 74.68 28.84
C PRO A 160 -15.65 75.47 29.70
N ALA A 161 -15.90 74.92 30.88
CA ALA A 161 -16.81 75.44 31.90
C ALA A 161 -16.49 76.88 32.33
N GLN A 162 -17.46 77.80 32.21
CA GLN A 162 -17.41 79.10 32.90
C GLN A 162 -18.01 79.02 34.30
N LYS A 163 -19.12 78.30 34.45
CA LYS A 163 -19.87 78.10 35.69
C LYS A 163 -20.07 76.61 35.95
N LYS A 164 -19.99 76.20 37.23
CA LYS A 164 -20.17 74.81 37.64
C LYS A 164 -21.59 74.35 37.28
N GLY A 165 -21.69 73.27 36.50
CA GLY A 165 -22.96 72.64 36.11
C GLY A 165 -23.79 73.34 35.05
N ASP A 166 -23.26 74.37 34.40
CA ASP A 166 -23.94 75.03 33.29
C ASP A 166 -23.69 74.27 31.98
N ILE A 167 -24.62 73.42 31.56
CA ILE A 167 -24.50 72.65 30.31
C ILE A 167 -24.92 73.44 29.06
N THR A 168 -25.43 74.67 29.22
CA THR A 168 -25.88 75.48 28.08
C THR A 168 -24.77 76.30 27.46
N SER A 169 -23.70 76.56 28.21
CA SER A 169 -22.59 77.40 27.79
C SER A 169 -21.26 76.64 27.64
N GLN A 170 -21.25 75.31 27.66
CA GLN A 170 -20.02 74.51 27.58
C GLN A 170 -20.29 73.17 26.91
N ASP A 171 -19.20 72.52 26.50
CA ASP A 171 -19.28 71.18 25.95
C ASP A 171 -19.71 70.17 27.00
N HIS A 172 -20.57 69.26 26.59
CA HIS A 172 -21.11 68.27 27.50
C HIS A 172 -21.52 67.00 26.75
N LEU A 173 -21.50 65.89 27.48
CA LEU A 173 -22.01 64.60 27.01
C LEU A 173 -23.36 64.36 27.67
N ILE A 174 -24.39 64.10 26.87
CA ILE A 174 -25.67 63.63 27.38
C ILE A 174 -25.74 62.12 27.22
N ILE A 175 -26.07 61.46 28.33
CA ILE A 175 -26.44 60.05 28.37
C ILE A 175 -27.94 60.00 28.64
N ALA A 176 -28.67 59.35 27.73
CA ALA A 176 -30.09 59.11 27.88
C ALA A 176 -30.38 57.61 27.82
N LEU A 177 -31.19 57.10 28.73
CA LEU A 177 -31.52 55.68 28.81
C LEU A 177 -32.93 55.46 29.35
N THR A 178 -33.49 54.29 29.08
CA THR A 178 -34.67 53.78 29.79
C THR A 178 -34.22 52.83 30.89
N SER A 179 -34.86 52.80 32.07
CA SER A 179 -34.65 51.74 33.05
C SER A 179 -35.33 50.43 32.62
N PRO A 180 -35.05 49.29 33.29
CA PRO A 180 -35.77 48.04 33.04
C PRO A 180 -37.29 48.14 33.23
N GLN A 181 -37.77 49.09 34.04
CA GLN A 181 -39.19 49.38 34.23
C GLN A 181 -39.76 50.40 33.21
N GLY A 182 -38.94 50.86 32.26
CA GLY A 182 -39.33 51.80 31.21
C GLY A 182 -39.25 53.28 31.58
N ALA A 183 -38.76 53.63 32.78
CA ALA A 183 -38.60 55.03 33.18
C ALA A 183 -37.45 55.69 32.40
N PHE A 184 -37.66 56.91 31.91
CA PHE A 184 -36.67 57.63 31.11
C PHE A 184 -35.74 58.47 32.00
N TYR A 185 -34.43 58.30 31.79
CA TYR A 185 -33.38 59.03 32.48
C TYR A 185 -32.54 59.79 31.47
N ARG A 186 -32.17 61.01 31.83
CA ARG A 186 -31.21 61.81 31.09
C ARG A 186 -30.25 62.48 32.06
N VAL A 187 -28.96 62.37 31.76
CA VAL A 187 -27.88 62.94 32.56
C VAL A 187 -26.90 63.64 31.64
N ALA A 188 -26.56 64.87 31.97
CA ALA A 188 -25.46 65.58 31.31
C ALA A 188 -24.20 65.49 32.17
N LEU A 189 -23.08 65.22 31.49
CA LEU A 189 -21.74 65.20 32.02
C LEU A 189 -20.98 66.36 31.40
N SER A 190 -20.32 67.17 32.22
CA SER A 190 -19.48 68.26 31.75
C SER A 190 -18.16 68.29 32.51
N GLN A 191 -17.17 68.99 31.97
CA GLN A 191 -15.90 69.16 32.67
C GLN A 191 -16.10 69.90 34.01
N ALA A 192 -15.50 69.40 35.10
CA ALA A 192 -15.44 70.15 36.35
C ALA A 192 -14.22 71.06 36.37
N ARG A 193 -14.39 72.28 36.88
CA ARG A 193 -13.27 73.21 37.03
C ARG A 193 -12.26 72.66 38.06
N ASN A 194 -11.00 72.51 37.65
CA ASN A 194 -9.88 72.02 38.47
C ASN A 194 -10.05 70.60 39.03
N SER A 195 -10.80 69.73 38.35
CA SER A 195 -10.94 68.33 38.73
C SER A 195 -11.16 67.45 37.50
N ASP A 196 -10.55 66.27 37.51
CA ASP A 196 -10.78 65.27 36.46
C ASP A 196 -12.11 64.53 36.64
N ASN A 197 -12.86 64.80 37.72
CA ASN A 197 -14.21 64.29 37.89
C ASN A 197 -15.18 65.05 36.97
N ALA A 198 -16.04 64.33 36.25
CA ALA A 198 -17.12 64.98 35.52
C ALA A 198 -18.12 65.59 36.51
N HIS A 199 -18.65 66.77 36.18
CA HIS A 199 -19.82 67.30 36.84
C HIS A 199 -21.07 66.62 36.28
N ILE A 200 -21.96 66.16 37.17
CA ILE A 200 -23.13 65.36 36.81
C ILE A 200 -24.38 66.19 37.05
N THR A 201 -25.14 66.46 35.99
CA THR A 201 -26.40 67.20 36.04
C THR A 201 -27.54 66.29 35.55
N HIS A 202 -28.47 65.96 36.44
CA HIS A 202 -29.66 65.19 36.09
C HIS A 202 -30.66 66.09 35.37
N LEU A 203 -31.16 65.65 34.21
CA LEU A 203 -32.07 66.42 33.38
C LEU A 203 -33.48 65.83 33.44
N ALA A 204 -34.48 66.71 33.52
CA ALA A 204 -35.90 66.36 33.44
C ALA A 204 -36.35 66.13 31.98
N ASN A 205 -37.67 66.11 31.73
CA ASN A 205 -38.26 65.81 30.42
C ASN A 205 -37.82 66.75 29.27
N GLY A 206 -37.20 67.90 29.55
CA GLY A 206 -36.67 68.87 28.57
C GLY A 206 -35.14 68.97 28.53
N LEU A 207 -34.60 69.66 27.52
CA LEU A 207 -33.21 70.15 27.51
C LEU A 207 -33.27 71.64 27.86
N PRO A 208 -32.42 72.16 28.76
CA PRO A 208 -32.42 73.59 29.09
C PRO A 208 -32.00 74.39 27.86
N GLU A 209 -32.80 75.41 27.51
CA GLU A 209 -32.50 76.32 26.40
C GLU A 209 -31.68 77.53 26.91
N ARG A 210 -31.71 77.81 28.22
CA ARG A 210 -30.94 78.89 28.87
C ARG A 210 -30.21 78.43 30.15
N ALA A 211 -29.14 79.13 30.50
CA ALA A 211 -28.24 78.79 31.63
C ALA A 211 -28.91 78.83 33.02
N ASP A 212 -30.00 79.58 33.15
CA ASP A 212 -30.82 79.71 34.35
C ASP A 212 -31.84 78.57 34.53
N GLU A 213 -32.08 77.74 33.50
CA GLU A 213 -33.02 76.61 33.52
C GLU A 213 -32.38 75.29 34.01
N THR A 214 -31.16 75.34 34.54
CA THR A 214 -30.30 74.17 34.84
C THR A 214 -30.76 73.29 36.01
N THR A 215 -31.86 73.62 36.68
CA THR A 215 -32.47 72.80 37.74
C THR A 215 -33.92 72.52 37.40
N MET A 216 -34.17 71.36 36.81
CA MET A 216 -35.51 70.83 36.63
C MET A 216 -35.60 69.47 37.30
N GLU A 217 -36.67 69.24 38.06
CA GLU A 217 -36.93 67.99 38.79
C GLU A 217 -36.92 66.79 37.82
N GLY A 218 -35.83 66.02 37.88
CA GLY A 218 -35.73 64.71 37.24
C GLY A 218 -36.54 63.65 38.01
N PRO A 219 -36.50 62.38 37.57
CA PRO A 219 -37.14 61.29 38.32
C PRO A 219 -36.71 61.28 39.80
N ALA A 220 -37.61 60.87 40.69
CA ALA A 220 -37.48 61.01 42.15
C ALA A 220 -36.22 60.37 42.76
N GLN A 221 -35.54 59.48 42.04
CA GLN A 221 -34.22 58.94 42.40
C GLN A 221 -33.19 59.29 41.32
N PRO A 222 -32.06 59.92 41.68
CA PRO A 222 -31.00 60.21 40.71
C PRO A 222 -30.35 58.92 40.24
N LEU A 223 -30.02 58.86 38.94
CA LEU A 223 -29.29 57.76 38.34
C LEU A 223 -27.89 57.64 38.99
N PRO A 224 -27.52 56.52 39.62
CA PRO A 224 -26.19 56.37 40.17
C PRO A 224 -25.18 56.25 39.02
N ILE A 225 -24.43 57.32 38.78
CA ILE A 225 -23.43 57.43 37.72
C ILE A 225 -22.13 57.98 38.29
N ALA A 226 -21.00 57.45 37.84
CA ALA A 226 -19.69 58.00 38.11
C ALA A 226 -19.00 58.28 36.78
N ALA A 227 -18.34 59.42 36.65
CA ALA A 227 -17.66 59.76 35.41
C ALA A 227 -16.40 60.61 35.65
N LYS A 228 -15.43 60.42 34.77
CA LYS A 228 -14.20 61.21 34.65
C LYS A 228 -14.21 61.94 33.32
N TRP A 229 -13.69 63.15 33.31
CA TRP A 229 -13.64 64.00 32.12
C TRP A 229 -12.33 64.76 32.13
N GLN A 230 -11.43 64.39 31.22
CA GLN A 230 -10.10 64.97 31.10
C GLN A 230 -9.91 65.60 29.73
N ALA A 231 -9.24 66.75 29.70
CA ALA A 231 -8.87 67.39 28.43
C ALA A 231 -7.65 66.69 27.83
N THR A 232 -7.67 66.48 26.51
CA THR A 232 -6.54 65.95 25.73
C THR A 232 -6.04 67.02 24.76
N GLU A 233 -4.92 66.76 24.08
CA GLU A 233 -4.39 67.70 23.07
C GLU A 233 -5.37 67.96 21.91
N LYS A 234 -6.31 67.05 21.67
CA LYS A 234 -7.23 67.09 20.52
C LYS A 234 -8.71 67.11 20.93
N GLY A 235 -9.04 67.36 22.19
CA GLY A 235 -10.42 67.37 22.70
C GLY A 235 -10.51 66.80 24.11
N TYR A 236 -11.22 65.69 24.29
CA TYR A 236 -11.53 65.14 25.63
C TYR A 236 -11.47 63.61 25.69
N SER A 237 -11.03 63.07 26.82
CA SER A 237 -11.25 61.68 27.23
C SER A 237 -12.28 61.65 28.35
N ILE A 238 -13.29 60.80 28.20
CA ILE A 238 -14.40 60.69 29.13
C ILE A 238 -14.58 59.22 29.48
N GLU A 239 -14.61 58.91 30.76
CA GLU A 239 -14.97 57.58 31.22
C GLU A 239 -16.22 57.64 32.06
N VAL A 240 -17.11 56.66 31.87
CA VAL A 240 -18.39 56.60 32.56
C VAL A 240 -18.61 55.21 33.10
N LYS A 241 -19.07 55.12 34.35
CA LYS A 241 -19.53 53.88 34.99
C LYS A 241 -20.99 54.03 35.42
N LEU A 242 -21.81 53.07 35.00
CA LEU A 242 -23.23 52.96 35.32
C LEU A 242 -23.55 51.56 35.85
N PRO A 243 -24.28 51.38 36.96
CA PRO A 243 -24.68 50.06 37.41
C PRO A 243 -25.66 49.41 36.42
N ALA A 244 -25.37 48.17 36.00
CA ALA A 244 -26.12 47.48 34.94
C ALA A 244 -27.62 47.36 35.24
N LYS A 245 -27.99 47.19 36.51
CA LYS A 245 -29.40 47.10 36.97
C LYS A 245 -30.26 48.33 36.69
N TRP A 246 -29.66 49.49 36.40
CA TRP A 246 -30.39 50.73 36.07
C TRP A 246 -30.61 50.90 34.57
N ILE A 247 -29.97 50.09 33.74
CA ILE A 247 -30.01 50.22 32.28
C ILE A 247 -31.02 49.22 31.72
N GLY A 248 -32.00 49.74 30.99
CA GLY A 248 -33.00 48.99 30.24
C GLY A 248 -32.55 48.73 28.81
N GLN A 249 -33.52 48.65 27.89
CA GLN A 249 -33.28 48.20 26.52
C GLN A 249 -32.87 49.31 25.55
N GLN A 250 -32.92 50.57 25.97
CA GLN A 250 -32.61 51.72 25.13
C GLN A 250 -31.61 52.65 25.80
N LEU A 251 -30.60 53.07 25.04
CA LEU A 251 -29.55 53.97 25.49
C LEU A 251 -29.03 54.79 24.31
N ALA A 252 -28.70 56.06 24.56
CA ALA A 252 -28.00 56.90 23.62
C ALA A 252 -26.95 57.76 24.33
N LEU A 253 -25.87 58.00 23.62
CA LEU A 253 -24.78 58.88 24.02
C LEU A 253 -24.66 59.96 22.94
N ALA A 254 -24.64 61.22 23.34
CA ALA A 254 -24.48 62.34 22.41
C ALA A 254 -23.63 63.44 23.03
N TYR A 255 -22.54 63.78 22.35
CA TYR A 255 -21.67 64.89 22.68
C TYR A 255 -22.20 66.16 22.01
N TYR A 256 -22.29 67.23 22.78
CA TYR A 256 -22.80 68.54 22.39
C TYR A 256 -21.62 69.51 22.38
N ASP A 257 -21.24 69.92 21.17
CA ASP A 257 -20.19 70.91 20.91
C ASP A 257 -20.78 72.32 20.97
N ARG A 258 -20.24 73.16 21.86
CA ARG A 258 -20.61 74.57 21.99
C ARG A 258 -19.53 75.44 21.36
N GLY A 259 -19.98 76.48 20.64
CA GLY A 259 -19.08 77.48 20.10
C GLY A 259 -18.38 78.30 21.19
N ASN A 260 -17.16 78.76 20.87
CA ASN A 260 -16.35 79.60 21.74
C ASN A 260 -16.67 81.11 21.66
N GLY A 261 -17.67 81.50 20.85
CA GLY A 261 -18.14 82.88 20.70
C GLY A 261 -18.93 83.41 21.89
N PHE A 262 -19.31 84.70 21.87
CA PHE A 262 -19.97 85.37 23.00
C PHE A 262 -21.30 84.71 23.42
N GLU A 263 -22.14 84.32 22.45
CA GLU A 263 -23.43 83.65 22.71
C GLU A 263 -23.30 82.13 22.92
N ARG A 264 -22.09 81.55 22.75
CA ARG A 264 -21.80 80.12 22.84
C ARG A 264 -22.89 79.21 22.21
N PRO A 265 -23.21 79.40 20.91
CA PRO A 265 -24.27 78.64 20.26
C PRO A 265 -23.95 77.15 20.23
N LEU A 266 -24.98 76.32 20.08
CA LEU A 266 -24.81 74.89 19.85
C LEU A 266 -24.30 74.69 18.42
N ASN A 267 -23.03 74.32 18.26
CA ASN A 267 -22.42 74.13 16.94
C ASN A 267 -22.85 72.81 16.31
N ALA A 268 -22.77 71.72 17.08
CA ALA A 268 -23.09 70.39 16.62
C ALA A 268 -23.45 69.44 17.76
N ILE A 269 -24.17 68.37 17.41
CA ILE A 269 -24.40 67.21 18.26
C ILE A 269 -23.93 65.98 17.48
N ILE A 270 -23.04 65.19 18.08
CA ILE A 270 -22.52 63.95 17.51
C ILE A 270 -22.66 62.80 18.51
N GLY A 271 -23.10 61.62 18.06
CA GLY A 271 -23.32 60.51 18.96
C GLY A 271 -24.00 59.31 18.32
N SER A 272 -24.44 58.38 19.17
CA SER A 272 -25.17 57.18 18.71
C SER A 272 -26.58 57.54 18.25
N ALA A 273 -27.33 58.32 19.04
CA ALA A 273 -28.68 58.73 18.68
C ALA A 273 -29.12 60.00 19.41
N SER A 274 -30.25 60.58 18.99
CA SER A 274 -30.82 61.74 19.68
C SER A 274 -31.26 61.39 21.09
N THR A 275 -30.79 62.15 22.07
CA THR A 275 -31.08 61.96 23.50
C THR A 275 -32.38 62.63 23.96
N ARG A 276 -33.16 63.21 23.03
CA ARG A 276 -34.33 64.07 23.31
C ARG A 276 -35.60 63.32 23.73
N SER A 277 -35.77 62.06 23.36
CA SER A 277 -36.98 61.27 23.68
C SER A 277 -36.61 59.79 23.81
N PRO A 278 -37.34 58.99 24.63
CA PRO A 278 -37.19 57.54 24.64
C PRO A 278 -37.31 56.90 23.26
N THR A 279 -38.18 57.43 22.40
CA THR A 279 -38.43 56.87 21.06
C THR A 279 -37.30 57.10 20.07
N THR A 280 -36.38 58.02 20.37
CA THR A 280 -35.23 58.34 19.50
C THR A 280 -33.95 57.64 19.92
N LEU A 281 -33.95 56.95 21.06
CA LEU A 281 -32.80 56.20 21.55
C LEU A 281 -32.53 54.96 20.67
N GLY A 282 -31.26 54.56 20.61
CA GLY A 282 -30.86 53.27 20.05
C GLY A 282 -31.15 52.13 21.01
N SER A 283 -31.19 50.90 20.49
CA SER A 283 -31.24 49.72 21.35
C SER A 283 -29.89 49.50 22.04
N PHE A 284 -29.96 49.06 23.29
CA PHE A 284 -28.80 48.71 24.09
C PHE A 284 -28.84 47.23 24.43
N MET A 285 -27.74 46.54 24.19
CA MET A 285 -27.62 45.12 24.53
C MET A 285 -26.34 44.89 25.34
N MET A 286 -26.48 44.09 26.40
CA MET A 286 -25.39 43.62 27.24
C MET A 286 -25.36 42.09 27.24
N PRO A 287 -24.17 41.48 27.37
CA PRO A 287 -24.03 40.05 27.57
C PRO A 287 -24.82 39.62 28.82
N SER A 288 -25.50 38.48 28.73
CA SER A 288 -26.31 37.94 29.81
C SER A 288 -25.46 37.13 30.76
N ALA A 289 -25.20 37.67 31.95
CA ALA A 289 -24.50 36.96 33.03
C ALA A 289 -25.20 35.66 33.44
N ALA A 290 -26.53 35.60 33.32
CA ALA A 290 -27.31 34.41 33.66
C ALA A 290 -27.15 33.29 32.61
N ILE A 291 -27.12 33.62 31.31
CA ILE A 291 -26.82 32.65 30.25
C ILE A 291 -25.35 32.22 30.35
N GLN A 292 -24.45 33.18 30.60
CA GLN A 292 -23.02 32.93 30.75
C GLN A 292 -22.72 31.91 31.86
N SER A 293 -23.24 32.14 33.07
CA SER A 293 -23.07 31.20 34.18
C SER A 293 -23.76 29.85 33.96
N LEU A 294 -24.74 29.77 33.05
CA LEU A 294 -25.35 28.49 32.65
C LEU A 294 -24.41 27.72 31.74
N ILE A 295 -23.83 28.37 30.72
CA ILE A 295 -22.91 27.71 29.80
C ILE A 295 -21.59 27.35 30.49
N GLU A 296 -21.03 28.21 31.34
CA GLU A 296 -19.79 27.96 32.12
C GLU A 296 -19.93 26.74 33.05
N ARG A 297 -21.14 26.43 33.54
CA ARG A 297 -21.38 25.25 34.39
C ARG A 297 -21.59 23.95 33.61
N MET A 298 -22.02 24.06 32.36
CA MET A 298 -22.33 22.92 31.50
C MET A 298 -21.17 22.55 30.57
N ASN A 299 -20.30 23.52 30.26
CA ASN A 299 -19.13 23.34 29.43
C ASN A 299 -17.95 22.85 30.29
N ASN A 300 -17.23 21.83 29.83
CA ASN A 300 -16.05 21.28 30.49
C ASN A 300 -14.77 21.66 29.72
N ASP A 301 -14.68 22.89 29.20
CA ASP A 301 -13.61 23.40 28.31
C ASP A 301 -13.37 22.60 27.01
N ALA A 302 -14.21 21.61 26.72
CA ALA A 302 -14.05 20.72 25.57
C ALA A 302 -14.46 21.37 24.24
N SER A 303 -15.35 22.37 24.29
CA SER A 303 -15.92 23.05 23.14
C SER A 303 -16.03 24.55 23.38
N ARG A 304 -16.06 25.34 22.31
CA ARG A 304 -16.42 26.76 22.38
C ARG A 304 -17.92 26.91 22.16
N VAL A 305 -18.60 27.56 23.10
CA VAL A 305 -20.06 27.73 23.09
C VAL A 305 -20.40 29.20 22.93
N TRP A 306 -21.29 29.51 21.99
CA TRP A 306 -21.88 30.82 21.77
C TRP A 306 -23.38 30.73 21.96
N VAL A 307 -23.96 31.75 22.56
CA VAL A 307 -25.41 31.93 22.61
C VAL A 307 -25.73 33.27 21.98
N VAL A 308 -26.61 33.27 20.98
CA VAL A 308 -26.96 34.47 20.22
C VAL A 308 -28.45 34.75 20.25
N ASP A 309 -28.84 36.02 20.10
CA ASP A 309 -30.24 36.41 19.93
C ASP A 309 -30.74 36.19 18.49
N LYS A 310 -32.03 36.50 18.26
CA LYS A 310 -32.67 36.45 16.93
C LYS A 310 -31.98 37.29 15.83
N HIS A 311 -31.07 38.20 16.19
CA HIS A 311 -30.31 39.05 15.27
C HIS A 311 -28.82 38.65 15.22
N SER A 312 -28.47 37.46 15.73
CA SER A 312 -27.11 36.95 15.83
C SER A 312 -26.17 37.74 16.76
N ARG A 313 -26.69 38.61 17.64
CA ARG A 313 -25.85 39.30 18.62
C ARG A 313 -25.49 38.35 19.76
N VAL A 314 -24.23 38.37 20.20
CA VAL A 314 -23.70 37.42 21.20
C VAL A 314 -24.17 37.78 22.61
N LEU A 315 -25.00 36.91 23.20
CA LEU A 315 -25.49 37.04 24.57
C LEU A 315 -24.52 36.44 25.59
N ALA A 316 -23.84 35.37 25.23
CA ALA A 316 -22.87 34.68 26.08
C ALA A 316 -21.87 33.91 25.22
N LYS A 317 -20.65 33.76 25.72
CA LYS A 317 -19.59 33.00 25.08
C LYS A 317 -18.74 32.34 26.15
N ASP A 318 -18.47 31.05 25.98
CA ASP A 318 -17.60 30.30 26.85
C ASP A 318 -16.67 29.35 26.07
N GLY A 319 -15.50 29.05 26.63
CA GLY A 319 -14.45 28.27 26.00
C GLY A 319 -13.65 29.02 24.91
N ASP A 320 -12.54 28.40 24.51
CA ASP A 320 -11.68 28.88 23.44
C ASP A 320 -11.44 27.80 22.39
N ILE A 321 -11.48 28.19 21.12
CA ILE A 321 -11.38 27.25 20.00
C ILE A 321 -9.96 26.69 19.87
N GLN A 322 -8.94 27.41 20.36
CA GLN A 322 -7.56 26.95 20.31
C GLN A 322 -7.26 25.84 21.33
N THR A 323 -7.99 25.81 22.45
CA THR A 323 -7.86 24.78 23.49
C THR A 323 -8.92 23.69 23.39
N SER A 324 -10.06 23.96 22.73
CA SER A 324 -11.12 22.98 22.52
C SER A 324 -10.69 21.91 21.52
N ASN A 325 -10.32 20.75 22.03
CA ASN A 325 -9.86 19.60 21.24
C ASN A 325 -10.93 18.49 21.11
N GLY A 326 -12.13 18.73 21.65
CA GLY A 326 -13.24 17.78 21.64
C GLY A 326 -13.00 16.53 22.49
N VAL A 327 -13.91 15.56 22.37
CA VAL A 327 -13.97 14.34 23.20
C VAL A 327 -12.81 13.35 22.94
N TRP A 328 -12.11 13.49 21.82
CA TRP A 328 -11.19 12.45 21.32
C TRP A 328 -9.74 12.63 21.76
N GLN A 329 -9.39 13.63 22.57
CA GLN A 329 -8.02 13.77 23.04
C GLN A 329 -7.68 12.69 24.08
N PRO A 330 -6.54 11.96 23.95
CA PRO A 330 -6.12 10.99 24.96
C PRO A 330 -5.92 11.70 26.30
N GLN A 331 -6.66 11.29 27.33
CA GLN A 331 -6.39 11.71 28.70
C GLN A 331 -5.14 10.98 29.20
N SER A 332 -4.07 11.75 29.44
CA SER A 332 -2.75 11.36 29.97
C SER A 332 -1.71 10.91 28.93
N PRO A 333 -0.43 11.28 29.10
CA PRO A 333 0.66 10.62 28.39
C PRO A 333 0.67 9.17 28.87
N SER A 334 0.38 8.23 27.96
CA SER A 334 0.64 6.81 28.19
C SER A 334 2.10 6.65 28.62
N GLU A 335 2.35 5.90 29.71
CA GLU A 335 3.69 5.51 30.14
C GLU A 335 4.54 5.14 28.93
N GLN A 336 5.73 5.75 28.80
CA GLN A 336 6.62 5.47 27.69
C GLN A 336 6.89 3.96 27.66
N PRO A 337 6.44 3.23 26.64
CA PRO A 337 6.66 1.80 26.60
C PRO A 337 8.18 1.55 26.51
N GLU A 338 8.75 0.81 27.45
CA GLU A 338 10.16 0.41 27.40
C GLU A 338 10.35 -0.78 26.45
N GLY A 339 11.29 -0.69 25.52
CA GLY A 339 11.66 -1.82 24.64
C GLY A 339 12.27 -1.43 23.30
N LEU A 340 12.65 -2.44 22.51
CA LEU A 340 13.25 -2.26 21.18
C LEU A 340 12.27 -1.64 20.17
N ILE A 341 10.99 -2.01 20.21
CA ILE A 341 9.98 -1.48 19.27
C ILE A 341 9.74 0.02 19.51
N PRO A 342 9.44 0.48 20.74
CA PRO A 342 9.33 1.91 21.06
C PRO A 342 10.57 2.72 20.70
N TRP A 343 11.77 2.17 20.95
CA TRP A 343 13.02 2.81 20.56
C TRP A 343 13.15 3.00 19.05
N ILE A 344 12.79 1.98 18.25
CA ILE A 344 12.80 2.07 16.78
C ILE A 344 11.78 3.11 16.31
N THR A 345 10.55 3.09 16.85
CA THR A 345 9.51 4.01 16.43
C THR A 345 9.87 5.45 16.75
N ASP A 346 10.31 5.75 17.98
CA ASP A 346 10.60 7.12 18.40
C ASP A 346 11.92 7.68 17.84
N THR A 347 12.95 6.84 17.70
CA THR A 347 14.28 7.31 17.29
C THR A 347 14.47 7.31 15.77
N LEU A 348 13.97 6.27 15.08
CA LEU A 348 14.22 6.08 13.64
C LEU A 348 13.04 6.51 12.78
N LEU A 349 11.80 6.19 13.18
CA LEU A 349 10.63 6.42 12.32
C LEU A 349 9.98 7.79 12.55
N ARG A 350 9.94 8.27 13.81
CA ARG A 350 9.28 9.53 14.17
C ARG A 350 9.79 10.76 13.39
N PRO A 351 11.10 10.96 13.18
CA PRO A 351 11.59 12.09 12.38
C PRO A 351 11.07 12.06 10.92
N TRP A 352 10.78 10.87 10.39
CA TRP A 352 10.18 10.71 9.07
C TRP A 352 8.67 10.94 9.10
N TYR A 353 7.98 10.44 10.12
CA TYR A 353 6.55 10.68 10.33
C TYR A 353 6.26 12.17 10.49
N ASP A 354 7.02 12.90 11.29
CA ASP A 354 6.86 14.35 11.48
C ASP A 354 7.07 15.16 10.19
N ARG A 355 7.88 14.63 9.26
CA ARG A 355 8.15 15.29 7.96
C ARG A 355 7.08 14.98 6.91
N LEU A 356 6.45 13.81 7.00
CA LEU A 356 5.48 13.32 6.02
C LEU A 356 4.03 13.64 6.44
N LEU A 357 3.73 13.56 7.73
CA LEU A 357 2.44 13.87 8.32
C LEU A 357 2.35 15.36 8.61
N VAL A 358 1.26 15.98 8.17
CA VAL A 358 0.98 17.38 8.49
C VAL A 358 0.68 17.49 9.98
N THR A 359 1.53 18.19 10.71
CA THR A 359 1.28 18.53 12.11
C THR A 359 0.18 19.61 12.19
N PRO A 360 -0.75 19.49 13.15
CA PRO A 360 -1.75 20.53 13.33
C PRO A 360 -1.05 21.84 13.74
N PRO A 361 -1.39 22.98 13.11
CA PRO A 361 -0.83 24.26 13.48
C PRO A 361 -1.21 24.59 14.94
N ALA A 362 -0.21 24.95 15.74
CA ALA A 362 -0.38 25.21 17.18
C ALA A 362 -1.23 26.49 17.45
N HIS A 363 -1.26 27.42 16.48
CA HIS A 363 -2.09 28.61 16.53
C HIS A 363 -2.66 28.89 15.14
N PHE A 364 -3.90 29.39 15.11
CA PHE A 364 -4.58 29.88 13.90
C PHE A 364 -5.37 31.15 14.22
N ILE A 365 -5.63 31.96 13.20
CA ILE A 365 -6.38 33.22 13.32
C ILE A 365 -7.88 32.95 13.11
N ASP A 366 -8.71 33.39 14.06
CA ASP A 366 -10.17 33.34 13.96
C ASP A 366 -10.74 34.69 14.41
N ALA A 367 -11.07 35.56 13.45
CA ALA A 367 -11.61 36.89 13.71
C ALA A 367 -12.95 36.83 14.47
N MET A 368 -13.65 35.69 14.42
CA MET A 368 -14.85 35.45 15.21
C MET A 368 -14.58 35.36 16.71
N GLN A 369 -13.35 35.14 17.16
CA GLN A 369 -13.02 34.93 18.58
C GLN A 369 -13.46 36.09 19.48
N GLN A 370 -13.50 37.33 18.96
CA GLN A 370 -13.88 38.53 19.72
C GLN A 370 -15.13 39.23 19.16
N ALA A 371 -15.87 38.57 18.26
CA ALA A 371 -17.01 39.16 17.58
C ALA A 371 -18.21 39.36 18.53
N SER A 372 -18.83 40.55 18.46
CA SER A 372 -20.10 40.88 19.13
C SER A 372 -21.32 40.37 18.37
N ILE A 373 -21.14 40.05 17.09
CA ILE A 373 -22.17 39.48 16.20
C ILE A 373 -21.60 38.20 15.61
N TYR A 374 -22.31 37.09 15.80
CA TYR A 374 -21.92 35.82 15.19
C TYR A 374 -22.39 35.77 13.73
N GLN A 375 -21.45 35.67 12.80
CA GLN A 375 -21.72 35.51 11.37
C GLN A 375 -21.41 34.07 10.94
N GLY A 376 -22.45 33.28 10.64
CA GLY A 376 -22.29 31.92 10.16
C GLY A 376 -23.58 31.32 9.64
N VAL A 377 -23.48 30.44 8.64
CA VAL A 377 -24.63 29.75 8.03
C VAL A 377 -25.35 28.87 9.06
N GLN A 378 -24.59 28.27 9.97
CA GLN A 378 -25.08 27.45 11.08
C GLN A 378 -26.07 28.23 11.95
N ALA A 379 -25.66 29.42 12.41
CA ALA A 379 -26.51 30.29 13.21
C ALA A 379 -27.75 30.76 12.42
N GLN A 380 -27.60 31.13 11.15
CA GLN A 380 -28.74 31.55 10.31
C GLN A 380 -29.79 30.44 10.13
N GLN A 381 -29.36 29.20 9.90
CA GLN A 381 -30.28 28.06 9.80
C GLN A 381 -30.98 27.79 11.14
N ALA A 382 -30.23 27.79 12.25
CA ALA A 382 -30.78 27.59 13.58
C ALA A 382 -31.80 28.68 13.94
N LEU A 383 -31.52 29.95 13.62
CA LEU A 383 -32.45 31.05 13.84
C LEU A 383 -33.74 30.94 12.99
N GLN A 384 -33.72 30.19 11.89
CA GLN A 384 -34.92 29.83 11.11
C GLN A 384 -35.65 28.60 11.68
N GLY A 385 -35.22 28.09 12.84
CA GLY A 385 -35.77 26.91 13.50
C GLY A 385 -35.21 25.57 13.00
N ARG A 386 -34.15 25.58 12.17
CA ARG A 386 -33.56 24.37 11.59
C ARG A 386 -32.19 24.10 12.22
N PRO A 387 -32.01 23.03 13.01
CA PRO A 387 -30.69 22.67 13.51
C PRO A 387 -29.77 22.35 12.33
N TYR A 388 -28.55 22.87 12.36
CA TYR A 388 -27.58 22.67 11.28
C TYR A 388 -26.18 22.52 11.85
N ALA A 389 -25.45 21.52 11.36
CA ALA A 389 -24.04 21.35 11.64
C ALA A 389 -23.25 21.40 10.33
N GLY A 390 -22.04 21.92 10.40
CA GLY A 390 -21.20 22.04 9.22
C GLY A 390 -19.80 22.51 9.55
N TRP A 391 -18.90 22.20 8.64
CA TRP A 391 -17.49 22.54 8.73
C TRP A 391 -17.23 23.93 8.16
N ARG A 392 -16.36 24.69 8.83
CA ARG A 392 -15.79 25.93 8.32
C ARG A 392 -14.28 25.94 8.50
N SER A 393 -13.57 26.68 7.66
CA SER A 393 -12.15 26.94 7.85
C SER A 393 -11.95 28.18 8.74
N SER A 394 -10.82 28.25 9.42
CA SER A 394 -10.32 29.49 10.03
C SER A 394 -9.99 30.53 8.95
N ASP A 395 -9.87 31.80 9.30
CA ASP A 395 -9.67 32.89 8.33
C ASP A 395 -8.33 32.77 7.58
N ASP A 396 -7.34 32.14 8.21
CA ASP A 396 -6.03 31.81 7.63
C ASP A 396 -5.98 30.43 6.95
N ASN A 397 -7.11 29.71 6.87
CA ASN A 397 -7.24 28.35 6.35
C ASN A 397 -6.35 27.29 7.03
N GLN A 398 -5.82 27.57 8.22
CA GLN A 398 -4.92 26.65 8.92
C GLN A 398 -5.67 25.58 9.74
N ALA A 399 -6.88 25.90 10.21
CA ALA A 399 -7.71 25.00 11.00
C ALA A 399 -9.09 24.76 10.35
N MET A 400 -9.59 23.53 10.51
CA MET A 400 -10.98 23.19 10.22
C MET A 400 -11.74 23.13 11.54
N ILE A 401 -12.84 23.86 11.63
CA ILE A 401 -13.71 24.02 12.78
C ILE A 401 -15.05 23.38 12.44
N LEU A 402 -15.48 22.42 13.26
CA LEU A 402 -16.85 21.90 13.22
C LEU A 402 -17.72 22.84 14.05
N SER A 403 -18.81 23.32 13.46
CA SER A 403 -19.78 24.17 14.14
C SER A 403 -21.16 23.53 14.05
N ALA A 404 -21.84 23.35 15.18
CA ALA A 404 -23.21 22.88 15.26
C ALA A 404 -24.07 23.93 15.95
N ALA A 405 -25.19 24.30 15.32
CA ALA A 405 -26.12 25.28 15.84
C ALA A 405 -27.51 24.70 16.06
N TYR A 406 -28.11 25.02 17.21
CA TYR A 406 -29.45 24.55 17.59
C TYR A 406 -30.34 25.73 18.03
N PRO A 407 -31.61 25.80 17.55
CA PRO A 407 -32.55 26.85 17.95
C PRO A 407 -32.92 26.79 19.43
N ILE A 408 -33.05 27.97 20.05
CA ILE A 408 -33.63 28.14 21.38
C ILE A 408 -35.09 28.57 21.20
N TRP A 409 -36.00 27.78 21.73
CA TRP A 409 -37.44 27.99 21.61
C TRP A 409 -38.01 28.58 22.90
N LEU A 410 -38.76 29.68 22.78
CA LEU A 410 -39.58 30.27 23.84
C LEU A 410 -41.00 30.43 23.29
N ASP A 411 -42.00 29.83 23.94
CA ASP A 411 -43.42 29.97 23.56
C ASP A 411 -43.66 29.76 22.04
N ASP A 412 -43.13 28.65 21.49
CA ASP A 412 -43.18 28.28 20.07
C ASP A 412 -42.50 29.25 19.08
N ARG A 413 -41.67 30.18 19.58
CA ARG A 413 -40.88 31.10 18.76
C ARG A 413 -39.39 30.92 19.00
N VAL A 414 -38.59 31.06 17.94
CA VAL A 414 -37.13 31.05 18.06
C VAL A 414 -36.65 32.37 18.66
N ALA A 415 -36.14 32.30 19.88
CA ALA A 415 -35.61 33.45 20.61
C ALA A 415 -34.13 33.73 20.29
N GLY A 416 -33.42 32.68 19.90
CA GLY A 416 -31.98 32.71 19.66
C GLY A 416 -31.47 31.35 19.19
N ALA A 417 -30.16 31.21 19.18
CA ALA A 417 -29.50 29.94 18.87
C ALA A 417 -28.30 29.70 19.80
N VAL A 418 -28.04 28.44 20.10
CA VAL A 418 -26.77 28.01 20.67
C VAL A 418 -25.90 27.49 19.54
N ILE A 419 -24.64 27.92 19.50
CA ILE A 419 -23.64 27.42 18.58
C ILE A 419 -22.52 26.80 19.39
N VAL A 420 -22.16 25.55 19.08
CA VAL A 420 -21.04 24.84 19.70
C VAL A 420 -20.02 24.55 18.63
N GLU A 421 -18.76 24.86 18.91
CA GLU A 421 -17.65 24.74 17.98
C GLU A 421 -16.50 23.92 18.59
N GLU A 422 -15.89 23.07 17.78
CA GLU A 422 -14.71 22.27 18.11
C GLU A 422 -13.73 22.27 16.94
N THR A 423 -12.43 22.11 17.23
CA THR A 423 -11.41 21.98 16.18
C THR A 423 -11.20 20.53 15.77
N THR A 424 -10.66 20.36 14.56
CA THR A 424 -10.20 19.05 14.06
C THR A 424 -8.88 18.56 14.69
N ASN A 425 -8.28 19.31 15.62
CA ASN A 425 -6.95 18.97 16.16
C ASN A 425 -6.93 17.59 16.83
N GLY A 426 -7.97 17.23 17.59
CA GLY A 426 -8.11 15.89 18.20
C GLY A 426 -8.23 14.76 17.16
N ILE A 427 -9.02 14.94 16.09
CA ILE A 427 -9.10 13.95 15.00
C ILE A 427 -7.78 13.84 14.24
N ARG A 428 -7.09 14.97 14.01
CA ARG A 428 -5.80 14.96 13.31
C ARG A 428 -4.73 14.21 14.11
N SER A 429 -4.72 14.32 15.44
CA SER A 429 -3.80 13.52 16.26
C SER A 429 -4.15 12.03 16.18
N LEU A 430 -5.43 11.65 16.34
CA LEU A 430 -5.85 10.24 16.21
C LEU A 430 -5.52 9.66 14.83
N ARG A 431 -5.73 10.46 13.78
CA ARG A 431 -5.39 10.06 12.41
C ARG A 431 -3.89 9.85 12.27
N ASN A 432 -3.07 10.77 12.81
CA ASN A 432 -1.63 10.65 12.76
C ASN A 432 -1.17 9.43 13.57
N ASP A 433 -1.69 9.21 14.78
CA ASP A 433 -1.38 8.02 15.60
C ASP A 433 -1.77 6.71 14.88
N ALA A 434 -2.95 6.68 14.25
CA ALA A 434 -3.41 5.55 13.45
C ALA A 434 -2.51 5.34 12.22
N LEU A 435 -2.12 6.41 11.52
CA LEU A 435 -1.20 6.36 10.38
C LEU A 435 0.18 5.88 10.80
N GLU A 436 0.73 6.37 11.91
CA GLU A 436 2.01 5.93 12.46
C GLU A 436 1.98 4.43 12.79
N THR A 437 0.91 3.97 13.42
CA THR A 437 0.72 2.54 13.75
C THR A 437 0.61 1.69 12.49
N LEU A 438 -0.19 2.12 11.51
CA LEU A 438 -0.37 1.42 10.24
C LEU A 438 0.91 1.40 9.40
N PHE A 439 1.64 2.51 9.31
CA PHE A 439 2.91 2.58 8.59
C PHE A 439 3.96 1.70 9.26
N SER A 440 4.05 1.73 10.59
CA SER A 440 4.98 0.87 11.34
C SER A 440 4.66 -0.61 11.12
N PHE A 441 3.38 -0.98 11.17
CA PHE A 441 2.94 -2.35 10.89
C PHE A 441 3.21 -2.76 9.44
N MET A 442 2.88 -1.90 8.47
CA MET A 442 3.13 -2.15 7.05
C MET A 442 4.63 -2.30 6.77
N LEU A 443 5.47 -1.44 7.34
CA LEU A 443 6.92 -1.53 7.24
C LEU A 443 7.44 -2.85 7.83
N ALA A 444 6.92 -3.27 8.99
CA ALA A 444 7.28 -4.54 9.60
C ALA A 444 6.90 -5.74 8.72
N VAL A 445 5.70 -5.72 8.11
CA VAL A 445 5.25 -6.76 7.17
C VAL A 445 6.10 -6.76 5.91
N ILE A 446 6.44 -5.60 5.36
CA ILE A 446 7.33 -5.47 4.20
C ILE A 446 8.72 -6.00 4.51
N CYS A 447 9.34 -5.55 5.61
CA CYS A 447 10.66 -6.03 6.03
C CYS A 447 10.68 -7.55 6.25
N THR A 448 9.63 -8.10 6.87
CA THR A 448 9.46 -9.54 7.05
C THR A 448 9.31 -10.25 5.70
N GLY A 449 8.50 -9.70 4.79
CA GLY A 449 8.30 -10.22 3.44
C GLY A 449 9.60 -10.23 2.63
N VAL A 450 10.36 -9.13 2.66
CA VAL A 450 11.67 -8.99 2.03
C VAL A 450 12.66 -9.99 2.62
N LEU A 451 12.71 -10.12 3.96
CA LEU A 451 13.56 -11.10 4.63
C LEU A 451 13.22 -12.53 4.20
N LEU A 452 11.94 -12.89 4.15
CA LEU A 452 11.48 -14.20 3.69
C LEU A 452 11.83 -14.45 2.22
N LEU A 453 11.68 -13.45 1.35
CA LEU A 453 12.09 -13.52 -0.06
C LEU A 453 13.60 -13.70 -0.20
N LEU A 454 14.41 -12.97 0.58
CA LEU A 454 15.87 -13.09 0.59
C LEU A 454 16.32 -14.48 1.08
N LEU A 455 15.71 -14.99 2.16
CA LEU A 455 15.98 -16.34 2.66
C LEU A 455 15.58 -17.41 1.64
N PHE A 456 14.42 -17.26 0.99
CA PHE A 456 13.96 -18.17 -0.05
C PHE A 456 14.86 -18.14 -1.29
N GLY A 457 15.23 -16.96 -1.77
CA GLY A 457 16.17 -16.78 -2.87
C GLY A 457 17.54 -17.35 -2.55
N SER A 458 18.06 -17.11 -1.34
CA SER A 458 19.32 -17.69 -0.85
C SER A 458 19.26 -19.21 -0.78
N HIS A 459 18.12 -19.77 -0.37
CA HIS A 459 17.92 -21.21 -0.33
C HIS A 459 17.94 -21.84 -1.73
N ILE A 460 17.27 -21.22 -2.72
CA ILE A 460 17.32 -21.64 -4.12
C ILE A 460 18.73 -21.55 -4.68
N ALA A 461 19.41 -20.42 -4.47
CA ALA A 461 20.78 -20.20 -4.95
C ALA A 461 21.75 -21.24 -4.37
N LYS A 462 21.61 -21.58 -3.09
CA LYS A 462 22.41 -22.64 -2.45
C LYS A 462 22.18 -24.01 -3.09
N ARG A 463 20.92 -24.37 -3.37
CA ARG A 463 20.59 -25.64 -4.05
C ARG A 463 21.14 -25.69 -5.48
N LEU A 464 21.04 -24.58 -6.21
CA LEU A 464 21.57 -24.49 -7.58
C LEU A 464 23.10 -24.57 -7.61
N ARG A 465 23.79 -23.83 -6.74
CA ARG A 465 25.26 -23.89 -6.61
C ARG A 465 25.74 -25.28 -6.23
N ARG A 466 25.01 -25.99 -5.35
CA ARG A 466 25.33 -27.37 -5.00
C ARG A 466 25.21 -28.29 -6.21
N LEU A 467 24.11 -28.20 -6.97
CA LEU A 467 23.93 -29.01 -8.18
C LEU A 467 25.00 -28.70 -9.22
N GLN A 468 25.34 -27.43 -9.42
CA GLN A 468 26.42 -27.00 -10.31
C GLN A 468 27.76 -27.62 -9.88
N HIS A 469 28.10 -27.54 -8.60
CA HIS A 469 29.34 -28.09 -8.08
C HIS A 469 29.39 -29.63 -8.19
N GLU A 470 28.28 -30.32 -7.95
CA GLU A 470 28.17 -31.77 -8.18
C GLU A 470 28.35 -32.13 -9.66
N ALA A 471 27.87 -31.29 -10.59
CA ALA A 471 28.07 -31.49 -12.03
C ALA A 471 29.53 -31.21 -12.46
N ASP A 472 30.12 -30.11 -12.00
CA ASP A 472 31.52 -29.75 -12.30
C ASP A 472 32.50 -30.82 -11.80
N HIS A 473 32.20 -31.47 -10.67
CA HIS A 473 33.01 -32.56 -10.12
C HIS A 473 32.65 -33.95 -10.65
N ALA A 474 31.55 -34.10 -11.38
CA ALA A 474 31.20 -35.40 -11.96
C ALA A 474 32.10 -35.77 -13.14
N ILE A 475 32.68 -34.79 -13.83
CA ILE A 475 33.49 -34.97 -15.05
C ILE A 475 34.90 -34.41 -14.80
N ASP A 476 35.93 -35.23 -14.96
CA ASP A 476 37.32 -34.78 -14.82
C ASP A 476 37.81 -33.98 -16.05
N SER A 477 39.01 -33.41 -15.95
CA SER A 477 39.64 -32.63 -17.04
C SER A 477 39.97 -33.44 -18.31
N GLN A 478 39.88 -34.77 -18.25
CA GLN A 478 40.09 -35.71 -19.34
C GLN A 478 38.75 -36.20 -19.92
N GLY A 479 37.61 -35.68 -19.43
CA GLY A 479 36.27 -36.07 -19.85
C GLY A 479 35.76 -37.37 -19.22
N ARG A 480 36.46 -37.93 -18.23
CA ARG A 480 36.05 -39.16 -17.55
C ARG A 480 35.07 -38.85 -16.42
N VAL A 481 34.01 -39.65 -16.34
CA VAL A 481 33.03 -39.53 -15.27
C VAL A 481 33.59 -40.20 -14.01
N THR A 482 33.91 -39.41 -12.99
CA THR A 482 34.54 -39.89 -11.74
C THR A 482 33.62 -39.79 -10.53
N GLY A 483 32.51 -39.06 -10.64
CA GLY A 483 31.53 -38.85 -9.58
C GLY A 483 30.09 -39.16 -10.00
N ALA A 484 29.23 -39.42 -9.02
CA ALA A 484 27.79 -39.58 -9.23
C ALA A 484 27.04 -38.35 -8.69
N ILE A 485 26.14 -37.77 -9.49
CA ILE A 485 25.26 -36.69 -9.04
C ILE A 485 24.24 -37.30 -8.07
N THR A 486 24.13 -36.74 -6.86
CA THR A 486 23.13 -37.22 -5.90
C THR A 486 21.74 -36.72 -6.28
N THR A 487 20.86 -37.64 -6.70
CA THR A 487 19.50 -37.28 -7.12
C THR A 487 18.69 -36.78 -5.92
N THR A 488 18.18 -35.56 -6.01
CA THR A 488 17.31 -35.00 -4.97
C THR A 488 15.87 -35.48 -5.16
N HIS A 489 15.24 -36.03 -4.10
CA HIS A 489 13.83 -36.47 -4.08
C HIS A 489 12.79 -35.32 -4.10
N SER A 490 13.23 -34.08 -4.37
CA SER A 490 12.30 -32.96 -4.48
C SER A 490 11.47 -33.08 -5.76
N HIS A 491 10.18 -32.78 -5.63
CA HIS A 491 9.22 -32.80 -6.74
C HIS A 491 9.11 -31.43 -7.45
N ASP A 492 10.00 -30.49 -7.11
CA ASP A 492 10.09 -29.18 -7.75
C ASP A 492 10.92 -29.19 -9.05
N GLU A 493 10.96 -28.06 -9.74
CA GLU A 493 11.71 -27.87 -10.99
C GLU A 493 13.21 -28.15 -10.81
N ILE A 494 13.76 -27.77 -9.67
CA ILE A 494 15.19 -28.00 -9.35
C ILE A 494 15.46 -29.50 -9.14
N GLY A 495 14.54 -30.23 -8.50
CA GLY A 495 14.62 -31.68 -8.37
C GLY A 495 14.51 -32.40 -9.72
N ARG A 496 13.65 -31.93 -10.62
CA ARG A 496 13.56 -32.43 -12.01
C ARG A 496 14.87 -32.20 -12.78
N LEU A 497 15.45 -31.01 -12.65
CA LEU A 497 16.74 -30.68 -13.26
C LEU A 497 17.86 -31.58 -12.73
N SER A 498 17.92 -31.78 -11.40
CA SER A 498 18.90 -32.68 -10.77
C SER A 498 18.83 -34.11 -11.30
N ARG A 499 17.62 -34.67 -11.47
CA ARG A 499 17.44 -36.02 -12.05
C ARG A 499 17.86 -36.08 -13.52
N THR A 500 17.45 -35.09 -14.31
CA THR A 500 17.79 -35.02 -15.74
C THR A 500 19.30 -34.94 -15.94
N MET A 501 19.99 -34.13 -15.12
CA MET A 501 21.44 -33.99 -15.16
C MET A 501 22.15 -35.30 -14.76
N ALA A 502 21.66 -35.99 -13.73
CA ALA A 502 22.19 -37.29 -13.29
C ALA A 502 22.08 -38.35 -14.40
N ASP A 503 20.94 -38.40 -15.10
CA ASP A 503 20.74 -39.33 -16.22
C ASP A 503 21.70 -39.04 -17.38
N MET A 504 21.91 -37.76 -17.71
CA MET A 504 22.88 -37.37 -18.75
C MET A 504 24.31 -37.79 -18.38
N VAL A 505 24.75 -37.54 -17.15
CA VAL A 505 26.08 -37.96 -16.68
C VAL A 505 26.24 -39.47 -16.73
N SER A 506 25.22 -40.23 -16.34
CA SER A 506 25.25 -41.70 -16.39
C SER A 506 25.40 -42.23 -17.83
N ARG A 507 24.70 -41.63 -18.80
CA ARG A 507 24.83 -41.99 -20.22
C ARG A 507 26.23 -41.72 -20.77
N ILE A 508 26.81 -40.56 -20.44
CA ILE A 508 28.18 -40.20 -20.85
C ILE A 508 29.20 -41.19 -20.26
N ALA A 509 29.03 -41.57 -18.99
CA ALA A 509 29.90 -42.56 -18.35
C ALA A 509 29.90 -43.91 -19.08
N GLY A 510 28.69 -44.41 -19.43
CA GLY A 510 28.54 -45.65 -20.18
C GLY A 510 29.20 -45.60 -21.56
N TYR A 511 29.02 -44.49 -22.28
CA TYR A 511 29.62 -44.30 -23.61
C TYR A 511 31.15 -44.26 -23.57
N ASN A 512 31.74 -43.55 -22.61
CA ASN A 512 33.21 -43.51 -22.45
C ASN A 512 33.80 -44.89 -22.13
N HIS A 513 33.16 -45.66 -21.25
CA HIS A 513 33.63 -47.02 -20.91
C HIS A 513 33.64 -47.95 -22.13
N TYR A 514 32.60 -47.83 -22.97
CA TYR A 514 32.51 -48.57 -24.24
C TYR A 514 33.68 -48.25 -25.18
N LEU A 515 34.01 -46.95 -25.37
CA LEU A 515 35.12 -46.53 -26.22
C LEU A 515 36.48 -47.04 -25.72
N GLU A 516 36.73 -46.98 -24.40
CA GLU A 516 37.97 -47.49 -23.81
C GLU A 516 38.13 -49.00 -23.99
N ALA A 517 37.06 -49.77 -23.77
CA ALA A 517 37.06 -51.22 -23.97
C ALA A 517 37.28 -51.61 -25.45
N MET A 518 36.69 -50.87 -26.39
CA MET A 518 36.87 -51.07 -27.83
C MET A 518 38.31 -50.84 -28.26
N SER A 519 38.91 -49.70 -27.88
CA SER A 519 40.28 -49.33 -28.26
C SER A 519 41.33 -50.34 -27.77
N SER A 520 41.16 -50.83 -26.53
CA SER A 520 42.04 -51.83 -25.94
C SER A 520 42.01 -53.17 -26.68
N ARG A 521 40.80 -53.67 -27.00
CA ARG A 521 40.62 -54.97 -27.68
C ARG A 521 41.06 -54.92 -29.14
N LEU A 522 40.75 -53.84 -29.86
CA LEU A 522 41.21 -53.63 -31.24
C LEU A 522 42.73 -53.68 -31.34
N SER A 523 43.43 -53.03 -30.40
CA SER A 523 44.89 -53.04 -30.33
C SER A 523 45.46 -54.44 -30.13
N HIS A 524 44.76 -55.31 -29.40
CA HIS A 524 45.17 -56.70 -29.17
C HIS A 524 44.97 -57.57 -30.41
N GLU A 525 43.82 -57.47 -31.06
CA GLU A 525 43.47 -58.26 -32.24
C GLU A 525 44.28 -57.89 -33.49
N LEU A 526 44.74 -56.65 -33.61
CA LEU A 526 45.67 -56.25 -34.68
C LEU A 526 47.11 -56.70 -34.43
N ARG A 527 47.55 -56.74 -33.15
CA ARG A 527 48.93 -57.09 -32.79
C ARG A 527 49.28 -58.54 -33.15
N THR A 528 48.35 -59.46 -32.98
CA THR A 528 48.54 -60.90 -33.23
C THR A 528 48.86 -61.23 -34.69
N PRO A 529 48.05 -60.84 -35.70
CA PRO A 529 48.37 -61.09 -37.10
C PRO A 529 49.61 -60.30 -37.56
N ILE A 530 49.84 -59.08 -37.06
CA ILE A 530 51.07 -58.32 -37.34
C ILE A 530 52.31 -59.10 -36.86
N ALA A 531 52.25 -59.69 -35.67
CA ALA A 531 53.33 -60.52 -35.15
C ALA A 531 53.55 -61.79 -36.00
N VAL A 532 52.48 -62.43 -36.49
CA VAL A 532 52.55 -63.61 -37.37
C VAL A 532 53.16 -63.26 -38.73
N VAL A 533 52.73 -62.16 -39.35
CA VAL A 533 53.31 -61.67 -40.63
C VAL A 533 54.79 -61.37 -40.43
N ARG A 534 55.14 -60.63 -39.38
CA ARG A 534 56.53 -60.28 -39.08
C ARG A 534 57.40 -61.51 -38.84
N SER A 535 56.97 -62.43 -37.97
CA SER A 535 57.73 -63.66 -37.68
C SER A 535 57.87 -64.56 -38.91
N SER A 536 56.85 -64.64 -39.76
CA SER A 536 56.92 -65.44 -41.00
C SER A 536 57.90 -64.84 -42.01
N LEU A 537 57.96 -63.51 -42.13
CA LEU A 537 58.95 -62.82 -42.96
C LEU A 537 60.38 -62.92 -42.40
N GLU A 538 60.54 -62.82 -41.08
CA GLU A 538 61.83 -63.00 -40.39
C GLU A 538 62.37 -64.43 -40.60
N ASN A 539 61.56 -65.47 -40.37
CA ASN A 539 61.98 -66.86 -40.54
C ASN A 539 62.34 -67.22 -42.00
N MET A 540 61.66 -66.58 -42.96
CA MET A 540 61.98 -66.69 -44.39
C MET A 540 63.34 -66.08 -44.72
N ALA A 541 63.70 -64.95 -44.10
CA ALA A 541 64.99 -64.30 -44.30
C ALA A 541 66.18 -65.12 -43.77
N TYR A 542 65.95 -66.02 -42.80
CA TYR A 542 67.00 -66.85 -42.17
C TYR A 542 67.25 -68.21 -42.83
N THR A 543 66.36 -68.70 -43.70
CA THR A 543 66.46 -70.06 -44.26
C THR A 543 66.84 -69.99 -45.74
N GLN A 544 68.04 -70.43 -46.15
CA GLN A 544 68.58 -70.13 -47.48
C GLN A 544 68.51 -71.26 -48.52
N GLU A 545 67.79 -72.36 -48.27
CA GLU A 545 67.37 -73.38 -49.26
C GLU A 545 66.57 -74.49 -48.54
N ASN A 546 65.23 -74.45 -48.55
CA ASN A 546 64.37 -75.50 -47.98
C ASN A 546 62.94 -75.45 -48.59
N PRO A 547 62.19 -76.56 -48.74
CA PRO A 547 60.81 -76.56 -49.24
C PRO A 547 59.79 -75.81 -48.36
N GLU A 548 60.17 -75.37 -47.15
CA GLU A 548 59.29 -74.69 -46.19
C GLU A 548 59.02 -73.20 -46.49
N HIS A 549 59.70 -72.61 -47.49
CA HIS A 549 59.49 -71.20 -47.89
C HIS A 549 58.05 -70.89 -48.27
N LEU A 550 57.41 -71.79 -49.02
CA LEU A 550 56.01 -71.66 -49.41
C LEU A 550 55.09 -71.62 -48.19
N THR A 551 55.43 -72.34 -47.12
CA THR A 551 54.66 -72.33 -45.87
C THR A 551 54.77 -70.98 -45.15
N TYR A 552 55.94 -70.34 -45.15
CA TYR A 552 56.11 -69.01 -44.57
C TYR A 552 55.45 -67.91 -45.41
N ILE A 553 55.49 -68.00 -46.75
CA ILE A 553 54.75 -67.10 -47.66
C ILE A 553 53.25 -67.22 -47.41
N ASN A 554 52.71 -68.44 -47.40
CA ASN A 554 51.29 -68.67 -47.15
C ASN A 554 50.88 -68.15 -45.77
N ARG A 555 51.67 -68.40 -44.71
CA ARG A 555 51.40 -67.85 -43.38
C ARG A 555 51.41 -66.32 -43.31
N ALA A 556 52.32 -65.66 -44.03
CA ALA A 556 52.35 -64.21 -44.11
C ALA A 556 51.14 -63.67 -44.91
N GLN A 557 50.78 -64.32 -46.02
CA GLN A 557 49.61 -63.98 -46.81
C GLN A 557 48.30 -64.17 -46.02
N ASP A 558 48.17 -65.26 -45.27
CA ASP A 558 47.04 -65.51 -44.36
C ASP A 558 46.94 -64.42 -43.29
N GLY A 559 48.09 -63.99 -42.73
CA GLY A 559 48.14 -62.88 -41.77
C GLY A 559 47.69 -61.53 -42.36
N VAL A 560 48.05 -61.24 -43.61
CA VAL A 560 47.61 -60.03 -44.35
C VAL A 560 46.12 -60.12 -44.69
N HIS A 561 45.65 -61.26 -45.18
CA HIS A 561 44.22 -61.49 -45.45
C HIS A 561 43.38 -61.35 -44.18
N ARG A 562 43.89 -61.82 -43.04
CA ARG A 562 43.25 -61.64 -41.74
C ARG A 562 43.18 -60.15 -41.36
N LEU A 563 44.26 -59.38 -41.51
CA LEU A 563 44.24 -57.93 -41.27
C LEU A 563 43.24 -57.19 -42.18
N ALA A 564 43.18 -57.54 -43.47
CA ALA A 564 42.24 -56.95 -44.42
C ALA A 564 40.77 -57.28 -44.03
N GLY A 565 40.51 -58.51 -43.58
CA GLY A 565 39.20 -58.93 -43.07
C GLY A 565 38.77 -58.16 -41.81
N ILE A 566 39.68 -57.96 -40.86
CA ILE A 566 39.45 -57.13 -39.66
C ILE A 566 39.05 -55.72 -40.05
N LEU A 567 39.84 -55.08 -40.92
CA LEU A 567 39.63 -53.69 -41.32
C LEU A 567 38.32 -53.51 -42.10
N SER A 568 38.02 -54.43 -43.02
CA SER A 568 36.78 -54.38 -43.82
C SER A 568 35.55 -54.47 -42.92
N THR A 569 35.53 -55.42 -41.98
CA THR A 569 34.40 -55.61 -41.09
C THR A 569 34.26 -54.48 -40.06
N LEU A 570 35.37 -53.91 -39.60
CA LEU A 570 35.35 -52.73 -38.74
C LEU A 570 34.80 -51.51 -39.50
N THR A 571 35.23 -51.31 -40.74
CA THR A 571 34.69 -50.26 -41.61
C THR A 571 33.20 -50.46 -41.90
N GLU A 572 32.73 -51.71 -42.05
CA GLU A 572 31.31 -52.05 -42.19
C GLU A 572 30.53 -51.62 -40.94
N ALA A 573 30.99 -52.01 -39.74
CA ALA A 573 30.36 -51.63 -38.48
C ALA A 573 30.34 -50.11 -38.27
N THR A 574 31.46 -49.41 -38.50
CA THR A 574 31.52 -47.95 -38.33
C THR A 574 30.64 -47.20 -39.34
N ARG A 575 30.57 -47.66 -40.60
CA ARG A 575 29.65 -47.07 -41.60
C ARG A 575 28.19 -47.28 -41.21
N LEU A 576 27.87 -48.46 -40.68
CA LEU A 576 26.52 -48.78 -40.22
C LEU A 576 26.11 -47.87 -39.05
N GLU A 577 26.96 -47.72 -38.03
CA GLU A 577 26.71 -46.81 -36.90
C GLU A 577 26.50 -45.35 -37.37
N GLN A 578 27.34 -44.85 -38.28
CA GLN A 578 27.18 -43.50 -38.85
C GLN A 578 25.91 -43.33 -39.67
N SER A 579 25.40 -44.42 -40.27
CA SER A 579 24.18 -44.37 -41.08
C SER A 579 22.90 -44.30 -40.25
N PHE A 580 22.94 -44.73 -38.97
CA PHE A 580 21.78 -44.66 -38.07
C PHE A 580 21.30 -43.24 -37.80
N ASP A 581 22.20 -42.25 -37.72
CA ASP A 581 21.84 -40.86 -37.38
C ASP A 581 20.96 -40.18 -38.43
N ASN A 582 20.92 -40.71 -39.67
CA ASN A 582 20.15 -40.15 -40.78
C ASN A 582 19.11 -41.12 -41.35
N ALA A 583 18.86 -42.26 -40.69
CA ALA A 583 17.95 -43.29 -41.17
C ALA A 583 16.53 -43.09 -40.63
N ASP A 584 15.57 -42.83 -41.53
CA ASP A 584 14.15 -42.74 -41.19
C ASP A 584 13.55 -44.14 -41.00
N LYS A 585 12.91 -44.37 -39.85
CA LYS A 585 12.19 -45.62 -39.58
C LYS A 585 10.80 -45.57 -40.20
N GLU A 586 10.42 -46.64 -40.88
CA GLU A 586 9.10 -46.82 -41.47
C GLU A 586 8.37 -48.04 -40.88
N THR A 587 7.10 -48.21 -41.26
CA THR A 587 6.33 -49.38 -40.83
C THR A 587 6.67 -50.57 -41.72
N VAL A 588 7.43 -51.52 -41.20
CA VAL A 588 7.90 -52.71 -41.91
C VAL A 588 6.98 -53.90 -41.65
N ASP A 589 6.56 -54.57 -42.72
CA ASP A 589 5.85 -55.86 -42.67
C ASP A 589 6.87 -57.00 -42.53
N LEU A 590 6.95 -57.62 -41.35
CA LEU A 590 7.92 -58.68 -41.08
C LEU A 590 7.60 -59.98 -41.82
N ASN A 591 6.33 -60.24 -42.15
CA ASN A 591 5.95 -61.43 -42.91
C ASN A 591 6.53 -61.32 -44.32
N ALA A 592 6.31 -60.20 -44.99
CA ALA A 592 6.83 -59.95 -46.33
C ALA A 592 8.37 -59.94 -46.39
N LEU A 593 9.02 -59.33 -45.39
CA LEU A 593 10.47 -59.31 -45.28
C LEU A 593 11.05 -60.72 -45.16
N LEU A 594 10.51 -61.55 -44.26
CA LEU A 594 11.00 -62.92 -44.04
C LEU A 594 10.73 -63.82 -45.25
N GLU A 595 9.60 -63.69 -45.93
CA GLU A 595 9.32 -64.41 -47.19
C GLU A 595 10.36 -64.06 -48.26
N GLY A 596 10.61 -62.76 -48.49
CA GLY A 596 11.57 -62.28 -49.47
C GLY A 596 13.00 -62.75 -49.17
N CYS A 597 13.45 -62.57 -47.93
CA CYS A 597 14.78 -63.02 -47.50
C CYS A 597 14.94 -64.55 -47.61
N THR A 598 13.93 -65.33 -47.19
CA THR A 598 14.00 -66.81 -47.26
C THR A 598 14.14 -67.31 -48.69
N GLN A 599 13.42 -66.72 -49.65
CA GLN A 599 13.57 -67.06 -51.07
C GLN A 599 14.99 -66.77 -51.57
N GLY A 600 15.56 -65.62 -51.16
CA GLY A 600 16.96 -65.28 -51.45
C GLY A 600 17.95 -66.29 -50.88
N TYR A 601 17.76 -66.73 -49.62
CA TYR A 601 18.64 -67.70 -48.98
C TYR A 601 18.57 -69.10 -49.60
N GLN A 602 17.38 -69.55 -50.04
CA GLN A 602 17.23 -70.80 -50.78
C GLN A 602 18.01 -70.78 -52.10
N PHE A 603 18.11 -69.61 -52.75
CA PHE A 603 18.92 -69.43 -53.96
C PHE A 603 20.42 -69.34 -53.67
N ALA A 604 20.81 -68.62 -52.61
CA ALA A 604 22.20 -68.40 -52.24
C ALA A 604 22.89 -69.64 -51.67
N TYR A 605 22.13 -70.52 -51.01
CA TYR A 605 22.62 -71.75 -50.39
C TYR A 605 21.82 -72.97 -50.89
N PRO A 606 22.02 -73.39 -52.16
CA PRO A 606 21.24 -74.48 -52.76
C PRO A 606 21.43 -75.84 -52.06
N ASP A 607 22.56 -76.03 -51.36
CA ASP A 607 22.88 -77.25 -50.61
C ASP A 607 22.27 -77.28 -49.20
N LYS A 608 21.56 -76.22 -48.78
CA LYS A 608 20.93 -76.11 -47.46
C LYS A 608 19.41 -76.02 -47.60
N THR A 609 18.70 -76.65 -46.67
CA THR A 609 17.23 -76.60 -46.62
C THR A 609 16.78 -75.55 -45.61
N PHE A 610 15.81 -74.71 -46.01
CA PHE A 610 15.24 -73.66 -45.15
C PHE A 610 13.75 -73.91 -44.97
N THR A 611 13.24 -73.74 -43.75
CA THR A 611 11.81 -73.76 -43.44
C THR A 611 11.38 -72.42 -42.86
N LEU A 612 10.26 -71.89 -43.32
CA LEU A 612 9.69 -70.63 -42.86
C LEU A 612 8.33 -70.87 -42.21
N SER A 613 8.15 -70.40 -40.98
CA SER A 613 6.90 -70.45 -40.24
C SER A 613 6.44 -69.05 -39.87
N LEU A 614 5.33 -68.62 -40.44
CA LEU A 614 4.74 -67.30 -40.23
C LEU A 614 3.36 -67.40 -39.58
N PRO A 615 2.96 -66.39 -38.77
CA PRO A 615 1.58 -66.29 -38.28
C PRO A 615 0.62 -65.95 -39.42
N HIS A 616 -0.65 -66.33 -39.26
CA HIS A 616 -1.70 -66.04 -40.26
C HIS A 616 -2.07 -64.56 -40.39
N HIS A 617 -1.65 -63.71 -39.45
CA HIS A 617 -1.86 -62.27 -39.47
C HIS A 617 -0.54 -61.52 -39.75
N THR A 618 -0.66 -60.32 -40.31
CA THR A 618 0.49 -59.44 -40.59
C THR A 618 1.07 -58.85 -39.32
N VAL A 619 2.37 -59.03 -39.11
CA VAL A 619 3.12 -58.45 -37.99
C VAL A 619 3.92 -57.25 -38.49
N LYS A 620 3.65 -56.07 -37.94
CA LYS A 620 4.32 -54.82 -38.32
C LYS A 620 5.20 -54.30 -37.20
N VAL A 621 6.40 -53.80 -37.55
CA VAL A 621 7.32 -53.14 -36.62
C VAL A 621 7.80 -51.81 -37.20
N CYS A 622 8.22 -50.87 -36.34
CA CYS A 622 8.83 -49.62 -36.76
C CYS A 622 10.34 -49.84 -36.97
N GLY A 623 10.84 -49.70 -38.19
CA GLY A 623 12.22 -50.00 -38.53
C GLY A 623 12.63 -49.65 -39.95
N VAL A 624 13.85 -50.02 -40.31
CA VAL A 624 14.43 -49.85 -41.65
C VAL A 624 14.55 -51.25 -42.27
N PRO A 625 13.81 -51.56 -43.36
CA PRO A 625 13.81 -52.90 -43.95
C PRO A 625 15.21 -53.40 -44.32
N ASP A 626 16.03 -52.55 -44.92
CA ASP A 626 17.39 -52.90 -45.38
C ASP A 626 18.29 -53.34 -44.21
N TYR A 627 18.20 -52.67 -43.07
CA TYR A 627 18.96 -53.06 -41.88
C TYR A 627 18.43 -54.36 -41.28
N LEU A 628 17.11 -54.56 -41.24
CA LEU A 628 16.54 -55.83 -40.76
C LEU A 628 16.93 -57.00 -41.68
N ALA A 629 16.98 -56.80 -43.00
CA ALA A 629 17.51 -57.77 -43.95
C ALA A 629 19.00 -58.03 -43.69
N GLN A 630 19.80 -56.99 -43.47
CA GLN A 630 21.22 -57.14 -43.14
C GLN A 630 21.44 -57.88 -41.81
N LEU A 631 20.60 -57.67 -40.81
CA LEU A 631 20.61 -58.46 -39.56
C LEU A 631 20.33 -59.93 -39.86
N LEU A 632 19.29 -60.22 -40.65
CA LEU A 632 18.95 -61.59 -41.06
C LEU A 632 20.11 -62.24 -41.82
N ASP A 633 20.81 -61.52 -42.70
CA ASP A 633 21.98 -62.03 -43.41
C ASP A 633 23.08 -62.48 -42.44
N LYS A 634 23.34 -61.69 -41.38
CA LYS A 634 24.33 -62.08 -40.36
C LYS A 634 23.88 -63.27 -39.53
N LEU A 635 22.59 -63.36 -39.17
CA LEU A 635 22.05 -64.50 -38.43
C LEU A 635 22.04 -65.78 -39.27
N ILE A 636 21.70 -65.69 -40.55
CA ILE A 636 21.64 -66.82 -41.47
C ILE A 636 23.02 -67.30 -41.87
N ALA A 637 23.97 -66.41 -42.14
CA ALA A 637 25.35 -66.79 -42.38
C ALA A 637 25.93 -67.58 -41.19
N ASN A 638 25.59 -67.17 -39.95
CA ASN A 638 25.96 -67.90 -38.74
C ASN A 638 25.26 -69.27 -38.67
N ALA A 639 23.94 -69.30 -38.89
CA ALA A 639 23.17 -70.54 -38.88
C ALA A 639 23.72 -71.57 -39.89
N VAL A 640 24.10 -71.13 -41.10
CA VAL A 640 24.69 -71.96 -42.16
C VAL A 640 26.10 -72.44 -41.79
N GLU A 641 26.94 -71.59 -41.19
CA GLU A 641 28.32 -71.95 -40.79
C GLU A 641 28.32 -73.08 -39.75
N PHE A 642 27.40 -73.08 -38.80
CA PHE A 642 27.34 -74.06 -37.71
C PHE A 642 26.32 -75.18 -37.92
N ASP A 643 25.69 -75.25 -39.10
CA ASP A 643 24.69 -76.27 -39.42
C ASP A 643 25.33 -77.63 -39.77
N ASN A 644 24.89 -78.69 -39.10
CA ASN A 644 25.37 -80.05 -39.33
C ASN A 644 24.66 -80.80 -40.48
N GLY A 645 23.75 -80.15 -41.22
CA GLY A 645 23.09 -80.69 -42.41
C GLY A 645 22.00 -81.73 -42.15
N THR A 646 21.68 -82.02 -40.89
CA THR A 646 20.72 -83.08 -40.52
C THR A 646 19.26 -82.65 -40.57
N ALA A 647 18.99 -81.34 -40.58
CA ALA A 647 17.64 -80.77 -40.60
C ALA A 647 17.65 -79.37 -41.24
N PRO A 648 16.48 -78.87 -41.69
CA PRO A 648 16.40 -77.53 -42.24
C PRO A 648 16.68 -76.45 -41.18
N ILE A 649 17.29 -75.35 -41.62
CA ILE A 649 17.42 -74.11 -40.86
C ILE A 649 16.03 -73.46 -40.82
N ALA A 650 15.49 -73.29 -39.61
CA ALA A 650 14.13 -72.81 -39.40
C ALA A 650 14.12 -71.30 -39.09
N LEU A 651 13.42 -70.53 -39.91
CA LEU A 651 13.04 -69.15 -39.62
C LEU A 651 11.60 -69.15 -39.11
N SER A 652 11.34 -68.51 -37.98
CA SER A 652 9.97 -68.37 -37.49
C SER A 652 9.68 -67.01 -36.88
N LEU A 653 8.46 -66.54 -37.13
CA LEU A 653 7.91 -65.31 -36.57
C LEU A 653 6.76 -65.67 -35.64
N SER A 654 6.77 -65.11 -34.43
CA SER A 654 5.68 -65.27 -33.47
C SER A 654 5.37 -63.95 -32.79
N GLN A 655 4.09 -63.72 -32.49
CA GLN A 655 3.63 -62.56 -31.76
C GLN A 655 2.67 -63.01 -30.65
N ASN A 656 2.90 -62.53 -29.43
CA ASN A 656 1.96 -62.68 -28.32
C ASN A 656 1.59 -61.29 -27.76
N ALA A 657 0.76 -61.23 -26.71
CA ALA A 657 0.28 -59.97 -26.15
C ALA A 657 1.40 -59.04 -25.64
N HIS A 658 2.57 -59.60 -25.30
CA HIS A 658 3.66 -58.90 -24.62
C HIS A 658 4.91 -58.73 -25.47
N GLN A 659 5.08 -59.50 -26.56
CA GLN A 659 6.27 -59.42 -27.41
C GLN A 659 6.06 -59.94 -28.84
N ILE A 660 6.88 -59.44 -29.75
CA ILE A 660 7.10 -59.99 -31.10
C ILE A 660 8.47 -60.65 -31.11
N ALA A 661 8.57 -61.90 -31.56
CA ALA A 661 9.83 -62.64 -31.63
C ALA A 661 10.06 -63.21 -33.03
N MET A 662 11.18 -62.80 -33.64
CA MET A 662 11.72 -63.35 -34.89
C MET A 662 12.89 -64.25 -34.55
N THR A 663 12.90 -65.48 -35.07
CA THR A 663 13.88 -66.49 -34.66
C THR A 663 14.53 -67.17 -35.86
N VAL A 664 15.82 -67.47 -35.72
CA VAL A 664 16.59 -68.31 -36.64
C VAL A 664 17.16 -69.47 -35.83
N SER A 665 16.83 -70.71 -36.22
CA SER A 665 17.20 -71.92 -35.50
C SER A 665 17.91 -72.92 -36.42
N ASN A 666 19.08 -73.41 -36.04
CA ASN A 666 19.85 -74.42 -36.77
C ASN A 666 20.20 -75.61 -35.86
N ARG A 667 20.58 -76.76 -36.45
CA ARG A 667 21.12 -77.91 -35.70
C ARG A 667 22.65 -77.87 -35.75
N GLY A 668 23.29 -78.04 -34.60
CA GLY A 668 24.73 -77.81 -34.51
C GLY A 668 25.28 -77.96 -33.10
N PRO A 669 26.54 -77.56 -32.86
CA PRO A 669 27.14 -77.58 -31.54
C PRO A 669 26.40 -76.63 -30.58
N LEU A 670 26.38 -76.99 -29.30
CA LEU A 670 25.73 -76.20 -28.24
C LEU A 670 26.58 -74.99 -27.83
N LEU A 671 25.90 -73.91 -27.44
CA LEU A 671 26.53 -72.76 -26.80
C LEU A 671 26.96 -73.11 -25.37
N PRO A 672 28.20 -72.80 -24.95
CA PRO A 672 28.63 -72.90 -23.56
C PRO A 672 27.78 -72.02 -22.63
N GLU A 673 27.45 -72.52 -21.44
CA GLU A 673 26.51 -71.85 -20.52
C GLU A 673 26.96 -70.45 -20.08
N HIS A 674 28.26 -70.17 -20.07
CA HIS A 674 28.85 -68.92 -19.59
C HIS A 674 29.07 -67.84 -20.67
N MET A 675 28.73 -68.11 -21.93
CA MET A 675 29.02 -67.16 -23.03
C MET A 675 27.80 -66.51 -23.68
N ARG A 676 26.56 -66.87 -23.29
CA ARG A 676 25.32 -66.42 -23.96
C ARG A 676 25.20 -64.91 -24.15
N GLU A 677 25.56 -64.11 -23.14
CA GLU A 677 25.51 -62.64 -23.22
C GLU A 677 26.72 -62.03 -23.93
N GLN A 678 27.86 -62.75 -23.95
CA GLN A 678 29.10 -62.25 -24.53
C GLN A 678 29.21 -62.51 -26.03
N LEU A 679 28.41 -63.43 -26.60
CA LEU A 679 28.41 -63.78 -28.02
C LEU A 679 28.11 -62.60 -28.96
N PHE A 680 27.39 -61.59 -28.46
CA PHE A 680 27.02 -60.41 -29.23
C PHE A 680 28.03 -59.27 -29.09
N ASN A 681 29.04 -59.43 -28.25
CA ASN A 681 30.11 -58.44 -28.15
C ASN A 681 31.02 -58.54 -29.38
N SER A 682 31.51 -57.38 -29.80
CA SER A 682 32.53 -57.29 -30.84
C SER A 682 33.72 -58.20 -30.49
N MET A 683 34.19 -58.97 -31.49
CA MET A 683 35.39 -59.80 -31.42
C MET A 683 35.30 -61.06 -30.53
N VAL A 684 34.10 -61.60 -30.27
CA VAL A 684 33.91 -62.87 -29.55
C VAL A 684 33.65 -64.03 -30.52
N SER A 685 34.48 -65.08 -30.46
CA SER A 685 34.33 -66.30 -31.28
C SER A 685 34.49 -67.55 -30.41
N VAL A 686 33.57 -68.50 -30.54
CA VAL A 686 33.59 -69.78 -29.82
C VAL A 686 33.66 -70.90 -30.86
N ARG A 687 34.82 -71.55 -30.99
CA ARG A 687 35.01 -72.69 -31.92
C ARG A 687 35.60 -73.89 -31.15
N PRO A 688 35.10 -75.12 -31.36
CA PRO A 688 35.76 -76.34 -30.86
C PRO A 688 37.12 -76.54 -31.55
N ASP A 689 38.13 -77.01 -30.81
CA ASP A 689 39.47 -77.29 -31.33
C ASP A 689 39.42 -78.38 -32.42
N GLY A 690 39.92 -78.07 -33.63
CA GLY A 690 40.16 -79.07 -34.68
C GLY A 690 39.57 -78.81 -36.08
N GLN A 691 38.82 -77.73 -36.30
CA GLN A 691 38.39 -77.30 -37.64
C GLN A 691 39.02 -75.94 -38.02
N SER A 692 40.12 -76.00 -38.75
CA SER A 692 40.74 -74.88 -39.49
C SER A 692 40.76 -75.33 -40.97
N ALA A 693 40.65 -74.53 -42.03
CA ALA A 693 40.91 -73.11 -42.22
C ALA A 693 40.36 -72.72 -43.60
N ASP A 694 39.27 -71.97 -43.71
CA ASP A 694 38.97 -71.37 -45.02
C ASP A 694 38.32 -69.97 -44.99
N LYS A 695 37.80 -69.50 -43.84
CA LYS A 695 37.37 -68.08 -43.72
C LYS A 695 37.65 -67.49 -42.33
N PRO A 696 38.36 -66.34 -42.24
CA PRO A 696 38.53 -65.62 -40.98
C PRO A 696 37.24 -64.85 -40.64
N HIS A 697 36.47 -65.34 -39.66
CA HIS A 697 35.32 -64.61 -39.12
C HIS A 697 35.61 -64.13 -37.69
N LEU A 698 35.76 -62.82 -37.52
CA LEU A 698 36.15 -62.16 -36.27
C LEU A 698 35.05 -62.08 -35.20
N GLY A 699 33.98 -62.89 -35.28
CA GLY A 699 32.85 -62.75 -34.35
C GLY A 699 32.08 -61.43 -34.47
N LEU A 700 32.37 -60.62 -35.49
CA LEU A 700 31.78 -59.30 -35.70
C LEU A 700 30.38 -59.36 -36.31
N GLY A 701 29.99 -60.49 -36.92
CA GLY A 701 28.67 -60.64 -37.54
C GLY A 701 27.51 -60.54 -36.54
N LEU A 702 27.61 -61.22 -35.39
CA LEU A 702 26.61 -61.14 -34.33
C LEU A 702 26.62 -59.78 -33.61
N TYR A 703 27.76 -59.10 -33.60
CA TYR A 703 27.86 -57.74 -33.09
C TYR A 703 27.18 -56.72 -34.03
N ILE A 704 27.34 -56.86 -35.35
CA ILE A 704 26.55 -56.06 -36.32
C ILE A 704 25.05 -56.34 -36.14
N ALA A 705 24.65 -57.60 -35.94
CA ALA A 705 23.26 -57.94 -35.63
C ALA A 705 22.77 -57.28 -34.33
N ARG A 706 23.62 -57.20 -33.30
CA ARG A 706 23.33 -56.48 -32.04
C ARG A 706 23.13 -54.99 -32.28
N LEU A 707 24.03 -54.33 -33.02
CA LEU A 707 23.91 -52.91 -33.35
C LEU A 707 22.58 -52.59 -34.05
N ILE A 708 22.19 -53.43 -35.02
CA ILE A 708 20.92 -53.29 -35.72
C ILE A 708 19.74 -53.55 -34.78
N ALA A 709 19.81 -54.55 -33.91
CA ALA A 709 18.77 -54.84 -32.91
C ALA A 709 18.56 -53.65 -31.97
N ASP A 710 19.63 -53.11 -31.41
CA ASP A 710 19.61 -51.96 -30.49
C ASP A 710 19.06 -50.71 -31.20
N PHE A 711 19.44 -50.45 -32.47
CA PHE A 711 18.86 -49.38 -33.29
C PHE A 711 17.34 -49.53 -33.43
N HIS A 712 16.83 -50.75 -33.56
CA HIS A 712 15.41 -51.07 -33.65
C HIS A 712 14.69 -51.21 -32.30
N GLN A 713 15.36 -50.92 -31.18
CA GLN A 713 14.82 -51.13 -29.83
C GLN A 713 14.36 -52.58 -29.59
N ALA A 714 15.06 -53.53 -30.20
CA ALA A 714 14.83 -54.96 -30.08
C ALA A 714 15.97 -55.62 -29.30
N GLU A 715 15.64 -56.65 -28.53
CA GLU A 715 16.62 -57.44 -27.79
C GLU A 715 17.04 -58.67 -28.61
N LEU A 716 18.34 -58.84 -28.83
CA LEU A 716 18.90 -60.03 -29.48
C LEU A 716 19.39 -61.04 -28.43
N VAL A 717 18.82 -62.25 -28.46
CA VAL A 717 19.03 -63.32 -27.47
C VAL A 717 19.49 -64.60 -28.14
N ALA A 718 20.42 -65.32 -27.51
CA ALA A 718 20.90 -66.64 -27.96
C ALA A 718 20.56 -67.73 -26.94
N ALA A 719 19.95 -68.83 -27.40
CA ALA A 719 19.60 -69.97 -26.56
C ALA A 719 19.92 -71.30 -27.26
N ASN A 720 20.21 -72.33 -26.47
CA ASN A 720 20.30 -73.70 -26.99
C ASN A 720 18.88 -74.22 -27.27
N ARG A 721 18.71 -75.03 -28.31
CA ARG A 721 17.44 -75.69 -28.63
C ARG A 721 16.99 -76.57 -27.47
N PRO A 722 15.66 -76.72 -27.21
CA PRO A 722 15.14 -77.51 -26.10
C PRO A 722 15.58 -78.98 -26.09
N HIS A 723 15.87 -79.55 -27.26
CA HIS A 723 16.33 -80.93 -27.43
C HIS A 723 17.85 -81.09 -27.32
N GLY A 724 18.60 -80.02 -27.05
CA GLY A 724 20.06 -80.06 -26.88
C GLY A 724 20.82 -80.34 -28.18
N ASP A 725 20.24 -80.03 -29.34
CA ASP A 725 20.76 -80.39 -30.66
C ASP A 725 20.99 -79.19 -31.60
N GLY A 726 21.24 -78.00 -31.04
CA GLY A 726 21.62 -76.80 -31.81
C GLY A 726 21.29 -75.50 -31.10
N VAL A 727 21.25 -74.41 -31.87
CA VAL A 727 21.16 -73.03 -31.36
C VAL A 727 19.96 -72.30 -31.98
N THR A 728 19.36 -71.40 -31.21
CA THR A 728 18.31 -70.48 -31.66
C THR A 728 18.69 -69.06 -31.30
N LEU A 729 18.71 -68.19 -32.30
CA LEU A 729 18.92 -66.75 -32.15
C LEU A 729 17.57 -66.06 -32.32
N SER A 730 17.20 -65.21 -31.36
CA SER A 730 15.88 -64.57 -31.27
C SER A 730 16.03 -63.07 -31.17
N LEU A 731 15.36 -62.33 -32.06
CA LEU A 731 15.18 -60.89 -32.01
C LEU A 731 13.79 -60.59 -31.43
N ILE A 732 13.74 -59.88 -30.30
CA ILE A 732 12.54 -59.71 -29.47
C ILE A 732 12.21 -58.23 -29.31
N TRP A 733 11.00 -57.83 -29.70
CA TRP A 733 10.44 -56.53 -29.35
C TRP A 733 9.49 -56.68 -28.17
N LEU A 734 9.75 -55.97 -27.06
CA LEU A 734 8.80 -55.87 -25.95
C LEU A 734 7.68 -54.92 -26.37
N ASN A 735 6.43 -55.38 -26.24
CA ASN A 735 5.24 -54.63 -26.61
C ASN A 735 4.96 -53.56 -25.56
N THR A 736 5.82 -52.54 -25.48
CA THR A 736 5.67 -51.39 -24.57
C THR A 736 5.17 -50.12 -25.26
N GLN A 737 4.77 -50.21 -26.53
CA GLN A 737 4.06 -49.12 -27.20
C GLN A 737 3.01 -49.69 -28.16
N SER A 738 1.76 -49.68 -27.71
CA SER A 738 0.64 -49.49 -28.63
C SER A 738 0.97 -48.28 -29.50
N ILE A 739 1.03 -48.51 -30.81
CA ILE A 739 1.13 -47.47 -31.84
C ILE A 739 -0.03 -46.50 -31.62
N THR A 740 0.24 -45.40 -30.92
CA THR A 740 -0.60 -44.20 -30.92
C THR A 740 0.16 -43.13 -31.66
N HIS A 741 -0.34 -42.82 -32.84
CA HIS A 741 -0.06 -41.63 -33.63
C HIS A 741 -0.15 -40.35 -32.79
#